data_AF-A0A349HAY5-F1
#
_entry.id   AF-A0A349HAY5-F1
#
_cell.length_a   1.000
_cell.length_b   1.000
_cell.length_c   1.000
_cell.angle_alpha   90.00
_cell.angle_beta   90.00
_cell.angle_gamma   90.00
#
_symmetry.space_group_name_H-M   'P 1'
#
loop_
_entity.id
_entity.type
_entity.pdbx_description
1 polymer ?
#
loop_
_entity_poly.entity_id
_entity_poly.type
_entity_poly.pdbx_seq_one_letter_code
_entity_poly.pdbx_strand_id
1 'polypeptide(L)'
;FGVIWGGVDAFSQLYSRLYNGLRGLNFASDAYAGLEALLPRDQSIIDVQTLKGLGAGGGEALTLVSADGARVTLPRNEVTALIAELRIVISEQPWDFFQHTDLLDFPGARSRELIKDLPAFLETGDALRSLFLRGKVAYLFERYCAEQELTSMLLCIGPSNQEVKSLPEMVYEWISTTHGTTPEQRAQQPNALFLVLTKFDMEFEEKAGERSPESRWITRLESSLLNFFGKQHEWPRQWDTQGPFRNSFWLRNPNFKAKNIFDYDEEGREIGVRPGERKRIALFKEAFLKDKVASAHFADPEQAWEAGFALNDGGISYLAEHLRPLCNPELKHQQLAGQVTRLREQMVERISHYYVSDNPELEIEKRRTAAQQVAGNLIDCAGEQRFGELMRALQADGSELEDIYYRIETRLPDEKQAIGAPTIGAAVNTAQMKVLLGLGGDAAADAAAAPRKDDAALFAREAVAEWMRDLHDLSGNKSLCEYYRVPESSMSDFIKELIAGAQRLKLEERIEALVRQVTGFRMKFEQIVALPARLTANLLNNYVDFLGYDALAPEQRPTLALESGPRPLFPPRTVPRGGPQLGEQQSTYDQDYYTDWIRAFLDLVERNARNRAGRDIDLAANQRLGDLLTRLRSAA
;
A
#
# COMPACT_ATOMS: atom_id res chain seq x y z
N PHE A 1 2.44 1.61 27.65
CA PHE A 1 1.81 2.42 26.58
C PHE A 1 2.42 3.81 26.41
N GLY A 2 3.03 4.43 27.45
CA GLY A 2 3.59 5.80 27.37
C GLY A 2 4.52 6.11 26.17
N VAL A 3 5.27 5.13 25.69
CA VAL A 3 6.17 5.27 24.52
C VAL A 3 5.40 5.61 23.22
N ILE A 4 4.17 5.10 23.06
CA ILE A 4 3.36 5.28 21.83
C ILE A 4 3.08 6.77 21.58
N TRP A 5 2.93 7.54 22.64
CA TRP A 5 2.61 8.97 22.57
C TRP A 5 3.72 9.85 23.16
N GLY A 6 4.98 9.38 23.07
CA GLY A 6 6.16 10.18 23.40
C GLY A 6 6.31 10.54 24.88
N GLY A 7 5.72 9.76 25.78
CA GLY A 7 5.84 9.98 27.24
C GLY A 7 4.96 11.09 27.79
N VAL A 8 3.98 11.59 27.04
CA VAL A 8 3.05 12.64 27.50
C VAL A 8 2.12 12.10 28.60
N ASP A 9 2.25 12.65 29.81
CA ASP A 9 1.52 12.17 31.00
C ASP A 9 0.00 12.32 30.90
N ALA A 10 -0.50 13.42 30.33
CA ALA A 10 -1.94 13.65 30.18
C ALA A 10 -2.62 12.53 29.37
N PHE A 11 -1.95 12.02 28.34
CA PHE A 11 -2.45 10.90 27.54
C PHE A 11 -2.37 9.57 28.31
N SER A 12 -1.30 9.34 29.06
CA SER A 12 -1.15 8.15 29.91
C SER A 12 -2.24 8.08 30.99
N GLN A 13 -2.57 9.21 31.60
CA GLN A 13 -3.64 9.30 32.60
C GLN A 13 -5.01 9.06 31.96
N LEU A 14 -5.31 9.73 30.83
CA LEU A 14 -6.56 9.52 30.11
C LEU A 14 -6.72 8.05 29.67
N TYR A 15 -5.70 7.47 29.06
CA TYR A 15 -5.69 6.06 28.67
C TYR A 15 -6.01 5.14 29.85
N SER A 16 -5.36 5.36 30.99
CA SER A 16 -5.56 4.53 32.18
C SER A 16 -7.00 4.62 32.71
N ARG A 17 -7.62 5.81 32.67
CA ARG A 17 -9.04 5.99 33.06
C ARG A 17 -9.97 5.21 32.13
N LEU A 18 -9.84 5.43 30.82
CA LEU A 18 -10.65 4.75 29.80
C LEU A 18 -10.46 3.23 29.84
N TYR A 19 -9.22 2.76 29.98
CA TYR A 19 -8.89 1.33 30.11
C TYR A 19 -9.55 0.70 31.35
N ASN A 20 -9.50 1.38 32.49
CA ASN A 20 -10.16 0.90 33.71
C ASN A 20 -11.68 0.86 33.56
N GLY A 21 -12.28 1.81 32.83
CA GLY A 21 -13.70 1.77 32.47
C GLY A 21 -14.05 0.54 31.65
N LEU A 22 -13.28 0.23 30.61
CA LEU A 22 -13.45 -0.97 29.80
C LEU A 22 -13.23 -2.26 30.60
N ARG A 23 -12.22 -2.27 31.48
CA ARG A 23 -11.98 -3.40 32.39
C ARG A 23 -13.16 -3.64 33.33
N GLY A 24 -13.82 -2.58 33.80
CA GLY A 24 -15.04 -2.66 34.60
C GLY A 24 -16.22 -3.31 33.85
N LEU A 25 -16.24 -3.20 32.53
CA LEU A 25 -17.16 -3.89 31.63
C LEU A 25 -16.65 -5.26 31.16
N ASN A 26 -15.58 -5.79 31.77
CA ASN A 26 -14.94 -7.03 31.33
C ASN A 26 -14.54 -7.02 29.84
N PHE A 27 -14.26 -5.83 29.29
CA PHE A 27 -13.98 -5.61 27.86
C PHE A 27 -15.09 -6.12 26.93
N ALA A 28 -16.35 -6.11 27.38
CA ALA A 28 -17.50 -6.42 26.53
C ALA A 28 -17.54 -5.49 25.30
N SER A 29 -17.88 -6.04 24.13
CA SER A 29 -18.06 -5.29 22.89
C SER A 29 -19.25 -4.34 22.94
N ASP A 30 -20.31 -4.76 23.64
CA ASP A 30 -21.58 -4.06 23.75
C ASP A 30 -21.94 -3.82 25.22
N ALA A 31 -22.50 -2.64 25.49
CA ALA A 31 -23.04 -2.26 26.79
C ALA A 31 -24.32 -1.45 26.63
N TYR A 32 -25.20 -1.56 27.62
CA TYR A 32 -26.50 -0.92 27.68
C TYR A 32 -26.49 0.21 28.72
N ALA A 33 -27.13 1.32 28.37
CA ALA A 33 -27.38 2.46 29.25
C ALA A 33 -28.89 2.77 29.25
N GLY A 34 -29.38 3.39 30.32
CA GLY A 34 -30.75 3.89 30.35
C GLY A 34 -30.91 5.18 29.52
N LEU A 35 -32.17 5.64 29.39
CA LEU A 35 -32.53 6.83 28.60
C LEU A 35 -31.88 8.12 29.15
N GLU A 36 -31.46 8.13 30.40
CA GLU A 36 -30.68 9.22 31.01
C GLU A 36 -29.37 9.50 30.27
N ALA A 37 -28.82 8.56 29.50
CA ALA A 37 -27.66 8.82 28.66
C ALA A 37 -27.97 9.80 27.50
N LEU A 38 -29.22 9.86 27.05
CA LEU A 38 -29.67 10.68 25.91
C LEU A 38 -30.43 11.93 26.34
N LEU A 39 -30.86 12.00 27.60
CA LEU A 39 -31.66 13.08 28.14
C LEU A 39 -30.99 13.71 29.37
N PRO A 40 -31.02 15.05 29.51
CA PRO A 40 -31.56 16.02 28.56
C PRO A 40 -30.66 16.19 27.31
N ARG A 41 -31.23 16.69 26.19
CA ARG A 41 -30.55 16.70 24.87
C ARG A 41 -29.22 17.45 24.86
N ASP A 42 -29.11 18.51 25.65
CA ASP A 42 -27.92 19.36 25.81
C ASP A 42 -26.78 18.69 26.60
N GLN A 43 -27.07 17.56 27.24
CA GLN A 43 -26.10 16.74 27.97
C GLN A 43 -26.07 15.30 27.43
N SER A 44 -26.60 15.07 26.23
CA SER A 44 -26.65 13.75 25.63
C SER A 44 -25.25 13.25 25.28
N ILE A 45 -25.00 11.95 25.43
CA ILE A 45 -23.76 11.33 24.94
C ILE A 45 -23.57 11.44 23.41
N ILE A 46 -24.63 11.79 22.67
CA ILE A 46 -24.58 12.09 21.23
C ILE A 46 -23.90 13.44 20.97
N ASP A 47 -24.00 14.40 21.89
CA ASP A 47 -23.41 15.72 21.72
C ASP A 47 -21.90 15.69 22.00
N VAL A 48 -21.10 16.15 21.03
CA VAL A 48 -19.65 16.33 21.15
C VAL A 48 -19.28 17.29 22.29
N GLN A 49 -20.18 18.17 22.72
CA GLN A 49 -20.02 19.02 23.91
C GLN A 49 -19.93 18.23 25.21
N THR A 50 -20.50 17.02 25.26
CA THR A 50 -20.46 16.15 26.43
C THR A 50 -19.04 15.66 26.74
N LEU A 51 -18.09 15.74 25.80
CA LEU A 51 -16.67 15.50 26.07
C LEU A 51 -15.98 16.61 26.89
N LYS A 52 -16.67 17.69 27.24
CA LYS A 52 -16.10 18.77 28.07
C LYS A 52 -15.64 18.22 29.42
N GLY A 53 -14.45 18.62 29.86
CA GLY A 53 -13.84 18.13 31.09
C GLY A 53 -13.27 16.71 31.02
N LEU A 54 -13.11 16.14 29.81
CA LEU A 54 -12.48 14.82 29.62
C LEU A 54 -11.11 14.78 30.31
N GLY A 55 -10.87 13.72 31.09
CA GLY A 55 -9.62 13.55 31.83
C GLY A 55 -9.58 14.19 33.22
N ALA A 56 -10.53 15.05 33.58
CA ALA A 56 -10.70 15.53 34.95
C ALA A 56 -11.37 14.46 35.85
N GLY A 57 -12.26 13.67 35.24
CA GLY A 57 -13.12 12.62 35.81
C GLY A 57 -13.87 13.02 37.07
N GLY A 58 -14.38 14.26 37.04
CA GLY A 58 -15.65 14.62 37.62
C GLY A 58 -16.72 14.72 36.53
N GLY A 59 -17.97 14.91 36.95
CA GLY A 59 -19.13 15.02 36.06
C GLY A 59 -20.27 14.12 36.54
N GLU A 60 -21.43 14.28 35.91
CA GLU A 60 -22.55 13.35 36.10
C GLU A 60 -22.13 11.95 35.61
N ALA A 61 -22.48 10.90 36.36
CA ALA A 61 -22.08 9.55 36.05
C ALA A 61 -23.22 8.76 35.39
N LEU A 62 -22.86 7.92 34.42
CA LEU A 62 -23.74 6.95 33.79
C LEU A 62 -23.37 5.54 34.23
N THR A 63 -24.38 4.71 34.42
CA THR A 63 -24.17 3.28 34.63
C THR A 63 -24.29 2.56 33.30
N LEU A 64 -23.28 1.77 32.97
CA LEU A 64 -23.28 0.85 31.84
C LEU A 64 -23.36 -0.58 32.35
N VAL A 65 -24.14 -1.41 31.64
CA VAL A 65 -24.28 -2.84 31.93
C VAL A 65 -23.99 -3.63 30.66
N SER A 66 -23.06 -4.58 30.69
CA SER A 66 -22.79 -5.47 29.56
C SER A 66 -23.80 -6.62 29.49
N ALA A 67 -23.84 -7.33 28.35
CA ALA A 67 -24.73 -8.47 28.16
C ALA A 67 -24.48 -9.63 29.15
N ASP A 68 -23.24 -9.79 29.63
CA ASP A 68 -22.85 -10.79 30.64
C ASP A 68 -23.11 -10.32 32.09
N GLY A 69 -23.68 -9.11 32.27
CA GLY A 69 -24.10 -8.58 33.56
C GLY A 69 -23.02 -7.79 34.32
N ALA A 70 -21.83 -7.58 33.76
CA ALA A 70 -20.85 -6.68 34.35
C ALA A 70 -21.40 -5.23 34.35
N ARG A 71 -21.12 -4.50 35.43
CA ARG A 71 -21.66 -3.17 35.67
C ARG A 71 -20.54 -2.21 36.04
N VAL A 72 -20.48 -1.07 35.33
CA VAL A 72 -19.55 0.01 35.64
C VAL A 72 -20.31 1.33 35.72
N THR A 73 -19.87 2.23 36.59
CA THR A 73 -20.37 3.60 36.66
C THR A 73 -19.21 4.53 36.31
N LEU A 74 -19.38 5.32 35.25
CA LEU A 74 -18.34 6.18 34.69
C LEU A 74 -18.88 7.60 34.48
N PRO A 75 -18.03 8.63 34.58
CA PRO A 75 -18.39 9.97 34.15
C PRO A 75 -18.93 9.98 32.72
N ARG A 76 -19.99 10.74 32.47
CA ARG A 76 -20.68 10.83 31.18
C ARG A 76 -19.73 11.18 30.03
N ASN A 77 -18.77 12.06 30.27
CA ASN A 77 -17.74 12.44 29.29
C ASN A 77 -16.77 11.28 28.94
N GLU A 78 -16.42 10.44 29.91
CA GLU A 78 -15.62 9.23 29.69
C GLU A 78 -16.44 8.16 28.95
N VAL A 79 -17.73 8.02 29.24
CA VAL A 79 -18.66 7.17 28.46
C VAL A 79 -18.72 7.64 27.00
N THR A 80 -18.96 8.93 26.75
CA THR A 80 -18.92 9.51 25.41
C THR A 80 -17.57 9.29 24.71
N ALA A 81 -16.46 9.26 25.46
CA ALA A 81 -15.14 8.97 24.91
C ALA A 81 -14.98 7.50 24.52
N LEU A 82 -15.51 6.55 25.31
CA LEU A 82 -15.40 5.10 25.07
C LEU A 82 -16.30 4.58 23.95
N ILE A 83 -17.50 5.14 23.78
CA ILE A 83 -18.49 4.63 22.83
C ILE A 83 -18.00 4.81 21.39
N ALA A 84 -17.82 3.72 20.65
CA ALA A 84 -17.55 3.78 19.21
C ALA A 84 -18.83 4.04 18.41
N GLU A 85 -19.92 3.37 18.77
CA GLU A 85 -21.21 3.40 18.07
C GLU A 85 -22.35 3.43 19.09
N LEU A 86 -23.37 4.24 18.80
CA LEU A 86 -24.61 4.24 19.55
C LEU A 86 -25.73 3.64 18.69
N ARG A 87 -26.23 2.47 19.10
CA ARG A 87 -27.34 1.81 18.43
C ARG A 87 -28.68 2.27 19.02
N ILE A 88 -29.47 2.94 18.20
CA ILE A 88 -30.82 3.40 18.55
C ILE A 88 -31.81 2.64 17.68
N VAL A 89 -32.69 1.85 18.32
CA VAL A 89 -33.76 1.15 17.61
C VAL A 89 -34.81 2.18 17.18
N ILE A 90 -35.02 2.30 15.87
CA ILE A 90 -36.12 3.10 15.32
C ILE A 90 -37.47 2.46 15.71
N SER A 91 -38.39 3.27 16.24
CA SER A 91 -39.72 2.79 16.65
C SER A 91 -40.68 2.60 15.48
N GLU A 92 -40.47 3.36 14.41
CA GLU A 92 -41.28 3.36 13.20
C GLU A 92 -40.39 3.02 12.01
N GLN A 93 -40.95 2.25 11.07
CA GLN A 93 -40.25 1.79 9.89
C GLN A 93 -40.83 2.47 8.64
N PRO A 94 -40.39 3.69 8.28
CA PRO A 94 -41.00 4.46 7.19
C PRO A 94 -40.75 3.86 5.80
N TRP A 95 -39.65 3.11 5.62
CA TRP A 95 -39.33 2.41 4.38
C TRP A 95 -39.01 0.93 4.65
N ASP A 96 -39.37 0.08 3.70
CA ASP A 96 -39.22 -1.38 3.74
C ASP A 96 -37.77 -1.84 3.87
N PHE A 97 -36.81 -1.12 3.28
CA PHE A 97 -35.40 -1.49 3.34
C PHE A 97 -34.78 -1.43 4.74
N PHE A 98 -35.42 -0.75 5.72
CA PHE A 98 -34.99 -0.75 7.12
C PHE A 98 -35.21 -2.09 7.85
N GLN A 99 -35.82 -3.10 7.22
CA GLN A 99 -35.86 -4.47 7.79
C GLN A 99 -34.47 -5.11 7.85
N HIS A 100 -33.56 -4.66 6.99
CA HIS A 100 -32.26 -5.30 6.78
C HIS A 100 -31.13 -4.31 6.53
N THR A 101 -31.40 -3.01 6.67
CA THR A 101 -30.43 -1.93 6.49
C THR A 101 -30.49 -0.98 7.68
N ASP A 102 -29.35 -0.70 8.28
CA ASP A 102 -29.21 0.32 9.32
C ASP A 102 -28.76 1.66 8.72
N LEU A 103 -29.14 2.76 9.35
CA LEU A 103 -28.63 4.10 9.02
C LEU A 103 -27.51 4.48 10.00
N LEU A 104 -26.30 4.65 9.48
CA LEU A 104 -25.14 5.08 10.25
C LEU A 104 -24.90 6.58 10.01
N ASP A 105 -24.96 7.37 11.08
CA ASP A 105 -24.60 8.80 11.06
C ASP A 105 -23.17 9.00 11.55
N PHE A 106 -22.36 9.71 10.75
CA PHE A 106 -20.97 9.99 11.10
C PHE A 106 -20.82 11.39 11.71
N PRO A 107 -20.03 11.52 12.79
CA PRO A 107 -19.66 12.83 13.27
C PRO A 107 -18.88 13.58 12.17
N GLY A 108 -19.30 14.82 11.88
CA GLY A 108 -18.70 15.60 10.80
C GLY A 108 -17.19 15.77 10.93
N ALA A 109 -16.47 15.50 9.84
CA ALA A 109 -15.01 15.56 9.80
C ALA A 109 -14.46 16.96 10.16
N ARG A 110 -13.22 17.00 10.67
CA ARG A 110 -12.53 18.23 11.10
C ARG A 110 -11.11 18.23 10.57
N SER A 111 -10.64 19.41 10.16
CA SER A 111 -9.26 19.59 9.71
C SER A 111 -8.26 19.38 10.86
N ARG A 112 -7.10 18.81 10.53
CA ARG A 112 -5.98 18.64 11.48
C ARG A 112 -5.41 20.02 11.83
N GLU A 113 -5.22 20.30 13.12
CA GLU A 113 -4.46 21.48 13.55
C GLU A 113 -2.98 21.15 13.64
N LEU A 114 -2.16 22.16 13.30
CA LEU A 114 -0.72 22.08 13.36
C LEU A 114 -0.25 22.57 14.73
N ILE A 115 0.01 21.63 15.65
CA ILE A 115 0.45 21.92 17.01
C ILE A 115 1.99 21.88 17.02
N LYS A 116 2.61 23.03 17.27
CA LYS A 116 4.08 23.16 17.30
C LYS A 116 4.69 22.72 18.63
N ASP A 117 3.99 22.98 19.73
CA ASP A 117 4.41 22.64 21.09
C ASP A 117 3.23 21.98 21.82
N LEU A 118 3.34 20.67 22.02
CA LEU A 118 2.28 19.85 22.61
C LEU A 118 2.14 20.08 24.13
N PRO A 119 3.22 20.13 24.93
CA PRO A 119 3.13 20.53 26.34
C PRO A 119 2.41 21.86 26.55
N ALA A 120 2.81 22.93 25.85
CA ALA A 120 2.18 24.24 26.00
C ALA A 120 0.71 24.24 25.57
N PHE A 121 0.37 23.47 24.52
CA PHE A 121 -1.01 23.32 24.08
C PHE A 121 -1.87 22.63 25.14
N LEU A 122 -1.36 21.57 25.80
CA LEU A 122 -2.08 20.81 26.81
C LEU A 122 -2.37 21.59 28.10
N GLU A 123 -1.68 22.71 28.35
CA GLU A 123 -2.01 23.63 29.45
C GLU A 123 -3.31 24.41 29.21
N THR A 124 -3.83 24.43 27.97
CA THR A 124 -5.14 25.03 27.69
C THR A 124 -6.28 24.09 28.09
N GLY A 125 -7.31 24.64 28.76
CA GLY A 125 -8.34 23.84 29.45
C GLY A 125 -9.17 22.86 28.59
N ASP A 126 -9.15 22.99 27.26
CA ASP A 126 -9.89 22.11 26.33
C ASP A 126 -8.96 21.34 25.35
N ALA A 127 -7.63 21.44 25.48
CA ALA A 127 -6.70 20.83 24.54
C ALA A 127 -6.78 19.31 24.48
N LEU A 128 -6.84 18.64 25.64
CA LEU A 128 -6.89 17.17 25.71
C LEU A 128 -8.16 16.64 25.02
N ARG A 129 -9.31 17.28 25.28
CA ARG A 129 -10.57 16.98 24.60
C ARG A 129 -10.45 17.17 23.09
N SER A 130 -9.90 18.30 22.65
CA SER A 130 -9.75 18.63 21.23
C SER A 130 -8.90 17.59 20.49
N LEU A 131 -7.79 17.18 21.11
CA LEU A 131 -6.90 16.14 20.58
C LEU A 131 -7.56 14.77 20.50
N PHE A 132 -8.21 14.34 21.60
CA PHE A 132 -8.90 13.06 21.62
C PHE A 132 -10.03 13.01 20.59
N LEU A 133 -10.85 14.06 20.50
CA LEU A 133 -11.95 14.14 19.54
C LEU A 133 -11.44 14.01 18.10
N ARG A 134 -10.35 14.70 17.74
CA ARG A 134 -9.76 14.61 16.40
C ARG A 134 -9.24 13.21 16.09
N GLY A 135 -8.52 12.60 17.05
CA GLY A 135 -8.03 11.24 16.92
C GLY A 135 -9.18 10.25 16.76
N LYS A 136 -10.24 10.40 17.56
CA LYS A 136 -11.43 9.54 17.52
C LYS A 136 -12.19 9.66 16.20
N VAL A 137 -12.45 10.88 15.71
CA VAL A 137 -13.15 11.08 14.43
C VAL A 137 -12.36 10.50 13.26
N ALA A 138 -11.04 10.70 13.23
CA ALA A 138 -10.18 10.10 12.21
C ALA A 138 -10.20 8.56 12.28
N TYR A 139 -10.00 8.01 13.48
CA TYR A 139 -9.97 6.57 13.70
C TYR A 139 -11.30 5.89 13.37
N LEU A 140 -12.44 6.44 13.80
CA LEU A 140 -13.74 5.86 13.50
C LEU A 140 -13.97 5.81 12.00
N PHE A 141 -13.66 6.89 11.28
CA PHE A 141 -13.80 6.88 9.83
C PHE A 141 -12.92 5.83 9.15
N GLU A 142 -11.62 5.80 9.49
CA GLU A 142 -10.68 4.78 8.97
C GLU A 142 -11.18 3.36 9.27
N ARG A 143 -11.69 3.13 10.49
CA ARG A 143 -12.26 1.85 10.92
C ARG A 143 -13.44 1.44 10.04
N TYR A 144 -14.43 2.30 9.83
CA TYR A 144 -15.60 1.95 9.02
C TYR A 144 -15.28 1.78 7.52
N CYS A 145 -14.31 2.52 7.00
CA CYS A 145 -13.79 2.28 5.66
C CYS A 145 -13.06 0.93 5.56
N ALA A 146 -12.22 0.61 6.55
CA ALA A 146 -11.45 -0.64 6.58
C ALA A 146 -12.33 -1.88 6.83
N GLU A 147 -13.34 -1.76 7.68
CA GLU A 147 -14.31 -2.81 7.98
C GLU A 147 -15.35 -2.97 6.85
N GLN A 148 -15.36 -2.05 5.87
CA GLN A 148 -16.26 -2.07 4.70
C GLN A 148 -17.75 -2.22 5.08
N GLU A 149 -18.15 -1.63 6.20
CA GLU A 149 -19.53 -1.78 6.68
C GLU A 149 -20.53 -1.00 5.82
N LEU A 150 -20.05 0.00 5.07
CA LEU A 150 -20.84 0.92 4.26
C LEU A 150 -21.22 0.36 2.90
N THR A 151 -22.49 -0.02 2.74
CA THR A 151 -23.09 -0.40 1.44
C THR A 151 -23.34 0.82 0.54
N SER A 152 -23.70 1.96 1.12
CA SER A 152 -23.94 3.22 0.38
C SER A 152 -23.52 4.40 1.22
N MET A 153 -23.06 5.46 0.57
CA MET A 153 -22.58 6.67 1.22
C MET A 153 -23.42 7.89 0.80
N LEU A 154 -24.00 8.56 1.79
CA LEU A 154 -24.75 9.80 1.63
C LEU A 154 -23.87 11.00 2.02
N LEU A 155 -23.38 11.73 1.03
CA LEU A 155 -22.59 12.95 1.22
C LEU A 155 -23.52 14.16 1.38
N CYS A 156 -23.88 14.47 2.63
CA CYS A 156 -24.73 15.60 2.97
C CYS A 156 -23.93 16.92 3.02
N ILE A 157 -24.10 17.80 2.03
CA ILE A 157 -23.33 19.05 1.89
C ILE A 157 -24.25 20.28 1.92
N GLY A 158 -24.08 21.13 2.93
CA GLY A 158 -24.82 22.40 3.07
C GLY A 158 -24.21 23.57 2.27
N PRO A 159 -24.91 24.72 2.14
CA PRO A 159 -24.52 25.88 1.34
C PRO A 159 -23.45 26.72 2.05
N SER A 160 -22.22 26.20 2.10
CA SER A 160 -21.05 26.90 2.60
C SER A 160 -19.77 26.30 2.02
N ASN A 161 -18.69 27.09 2.01
CA ASN A 161 -17.37 26.57 1.68
C ASN A 161 -17.01 25.46 2.66
N GLN A 162 -16.62 24.30 2.14
CA GLN A 162 -16.19 23.17 2.95
C GLN A 162 -14.73 23.37 3.37
N GLU A 163 -14.47 23.39 4.68
CA GLU A 163 -13.14 23.67 5.24
C GLU A 163 -12.38 22.40 5.63
N VAL A 164 -13.01 21.22 5.48
CA VAL A 164 -12.42 19.93 5.85
C VAL A 164 -11.53 19.43 4.72
N LYS A 165 -10.22 19.64 4.86
CA LYS A 165 -9.26 19.27 3.82
C LYS A 165 -9.09 17.77 3.59
N SER A 166 -9.43 16.94 4.58
CA SER A 166 -9.27 15.48 4.50
C SER A 166 -10.43 14.76 3.81
N LEU A 167 -11.61 15.40 3.73
CA LEU A 167 -12.81 14.73 3.21
C LEU A 167 -12.67 14.28 1.74
N PRO A 168 -12.02 15.03 0.82
CA PRO A 168 -11.87 14.56 -0.55
C PRO A 168 -11.10 13.24 -0.69
N GLU A 169 -9.96 13.12 -0.01
CA GLU A 169 -9.15 11.89 0.00
C GLU A 169 -9.95 10.73 0.60
N MET A 170 -10.60 10.96 1.74
CA MET A 170 -11.43 9.97 2.44
C MET A 170 -12.53 9.39 1.54
N VAL A 171 -13.22 10.25 0.78
CA VAL A 171 -14.24 9.81 -0.18
C VAL A 171 -13.62 9.05 -1.34
N TYR A 172 -12.46 9.50 -1.85
CA TYR A 172 -11.76 8.82 -2.94
C TYR A 172 -11.24 7.43 -2.56
N GLU A 173 -10.70 7.24 -1.36
CA GLU A 173 -10.28 5.93 -0.85
C GLU A 173 -11.48 4.96 -0.77
N TRP A 174 -12.63 5.45 -0.27
CA TRP A 174 -13.85 4.65 -0.24
C TRP A 174 -14.32 4.28 -1.65
N ILE A 175 -14.35 5.23 -2.60
CA ILE A 175 -14.71 4.97 -4.01
C ILE A 175 -13.77 3.92 -4.61
N SER A 176 -12.46 4.08 -4.40
CA SER A 176 -11.43 3.19 -4.94
C SER A 176 -11.58 1.76 -4.42
N THR A 177 -11.97 1.61 -3.15
CA THR A 177 -12.17 0.32 -2.50
C THR A 177 -13.48 -0.34 -2.92
N THR A 178 -14.55 0.43 -3.08
CA THR A 178 -15.90 -0.09 -3.32
C THR A 178 -16.23 -0.23 -4.80
N HIS A 179 -15.94 0.76 -5.63
CA HIS A 179 -16.28 0.81 -7.05
C HIS A 179 -15.07 0.64 -7.97
N GLY A 180 -13.86 0.97 -7.49
CA GLY A 180 -12.61 0.84 -8.25
C GLY A 180 -11.95 2.17 -8.60
N THR A 181 -10.66 2.09 -8.94
CA THR A 181 -9.81 3.26 -9.20
C THR A 181 -10.04 3.84 -10.59
N THR A 182 -10.50 3.04 -11.56
CA THR A 182 -10.73 3.48 -12.95
C THR A 182 -12.22 3.62 -13.30
N PRO A 183 -12.59 4.48 -14.26
CA PRO A 183 -13.97 4.61 -14.73
C PRO A 183 -14.59 3.30 -15.24
N GLU A 184 -13.79 2.42 -15.85
CA GLU A 184 -14.21 1.13 -16.37
C GLU A 184 -14.60 0.17 -15.25
N GLN A 185 -13.85 0.17 -14.14
CA GLN A 185 -14.18 -0.62 -12.95
C GLN A 185 -15.47 -0.10 -12.31
N ARG A 186 -15.60 1.22 -12.17
CA ARG A 186 -16.79 1.85 -11.60
C ARG A 186 -18.05 1.60 -12.44
N ALA A 187 -17.91 1.49 -13.75
CA ALA A 187 -19.03 1.17 -14.65
C ALA A 187 -19.60 -0.25 -14.46
N GLN A 188 -18.89 -1.16 -13.79
CA GLN A 188 -19.32 -2.55 -13.59
C GLN A 188 -20.28 -2.71 -12.40
N GLN A 189 -20.46 -1.68 -11.58
CA GLN A 189 -21.25 -1.74 -10.35
C GLN A 189 -22.23 -0.55 -10.27
N PRO A 190 -23.37 -0.71 -9.58
CA PRO A 190 -24.28 0.41 -9.39
C PRO A 190 -23.65 1.48 -8.51
N ASN A 191 -23.95 2.76 -8.79
CA ASN A 191 -23.38 3.88 -8.05
C ASN A 191 -23.98 3.97 -6.65
N ALA A 192 -23.17 3.68 -5.63
CA ALA A 192 -23.56 3.72 -4.23
C ALA A 192 -23.15 5.02 -3.51
N LEU A 193 -22.63 6.01 -4.24
CA LEU A 193 -22.32 7.34 -3.74
C LEU A 193 -23.44 8.32 -4.08
N PHE A 194 -24.01 8.98 -3.07
CA PHE A 194 -25.08 9.95 -3.21
C PHE A 194 -24.60 11.32 -2.76
N LEU A 195 -24.66 12.32 -3.64
CA LEU A 195 -24.43 13.71 -3.25
C LEU A 195 -25.76 14.34 -2.83
N VAL A 196 -25.92 14.64 -1.55
CA VAL A 196 -27.13 15.24 -1.00
C VAL A 196 -26.86 16.71 -0.67
N LEU A 197 -27.35 17.60 -1.53
CA LEU A 197 -27.23 19.05 -1.35
C LEU A 197 -28.32 19.53 -0.39
N THR A 198 -27.97 19.55 0.90
CA THR A 198 -28.88 19.89 2.00
C THR A 198 -29.14 21.39 2.11
N LYS A 199 -30.18 21.76 2.88
CA LYS A 199 -30.62 23.14 3.14
C LYS A 199 -30.97 23.89 1.85
N PHE A 200 -31.65 23.19 0.94
CA PHE A 200 -32.04 23.73 -0.36
C PHE A 200 -32.91 25.00 -0.26
N ASP A 201 -33.70 25.12 0.81
CA ASP A 201 -34.50 26.30 1.15
C ASP A 201 -33.65 27.57 1.37
N MET A 202 -32.43 27.43 1.89
CA MET A 202 -31.53 28.57 2.08
C MET A 202 -31.01 29.17 0.77
N GLU A 203 -31.13 28.45 -0.35
CA GLU A 203 -30.75 28.94 -1.68
C GLU A 203 -31.66 30.07 -2.17
N PHE A 204 -32.80 30.31 -1.49
CA PHE A 204 -33.76 31.36 -1.80
C PHE A 204 -33.75 32.51 -0.78
N GLU A 205 -32.82 32.50 0.17
CA GLU A 205 -32.60 33.65 1.07
C GLU A 205 -31.98 34.82 0.29
N GLU A 206 -32.42 36.03 0.61
CA GLU A 206 -31.85 37.27 0.07
C GLU A 206 -30.61 37.66 0.88
N LYS A 207 -29.47 37.77 0.20
CA LYS A 207 -28.21 38.27 0.76
C LYS A 207 -27.81 39.55 0.04
N ALA A 208 -27.25 40.51 0.77
CA ALA A 208 -26.75 41.75 0.17
C ALA A 208 -25.67 41.43 -0.90
N GLY A 209 -25.88 41.91 -2.12
CA GLY A 209 -25.03 41.59 -3.29
C GLY A 209 -25.52 40.41 -4.13
N GLU A 210 -26.84 40.22 -4.26
CA GLU A 210 -27.47 39.11 -4.98
C GLU A 210 -26.80 38.80 -6.33
N ARG A 211 -26.30 37.57 -6.44
CA ARG A 211 -25.89 36.97 -7.71
C ARG A 211 -27.14 36.57 -8.49
N SER A 212 -27.07 36.64 -9.82
CA SER A 212 -28.15 36.15 -10.68
C SER A 212 -28.48 34.68 -10.36
N PRO A 213 -29.72 34.21 -10.60
CA PRO A 213 -30.12 32.83 -10.33
C PRO A 213 -29.16 31.80 -10.96
N GLU A 214 -28.66 32.06 -12.17
CA GLU A 214 -27.71 31.20 -12.88
C GLU A 214 -26.36 31.10 -12.15
N SER A 215 -25.81 32.24 -11.72
CA SER A 215 -24.54 32.28 -11.00
C SER A 215 -24.63 31.56 -9.65
N ARG A 216 -25.83 31.50 -9.03
CA ARG A 216 -26.06 30.81 -7.77
C ARG A 216 -25.88 29.30 -7.90
N TRP A 217 -26.48 28.67 -8.90
CA TRP A 217 -26.38 27.22 -9.13
C TRP A 217 -24.97 26.78 -9.49
N ILE A 218 -24.32 27.52 -10.38
CA ILE A 218 -22.92 27.29 -10.74
C ILE A 218 -22.04 27.36 -9.50
N THR A 219 -22.17 28.43 -8.70
CA THR A 219 -21.41 28.58 -7.45
C THR A 219 -21.67 27.42 -6.50
N ARG A 220 -22.92 26.98 -6.36
CA ARG A 220 -23.32 25.91 -5.44
C ARG A 220 -22.67 24.58 -5.82
N LEU A 221 -22.75 24.18 -7.10
CA LEU A 221 -22.17 22.93 -7.58
C LEU A 221 -20.65 22.98 -7.65
N GLU A 222 -20.07 24.11 -8.04
CA GLU A 222 -18.64 24.30 -8.02
C GLU A 222 -18.08 24.18 -6.59
N SER A 223 -18.66 24.89 -5.63
CA SER A 223 -18.17 24.87 -4.24
C SER A 223 -18.38 23.53 -3.53
N SER A 224 -19.45 22.80 -3.87
CA SER A 224 -19.85 21.59 -3.16
C SER A 224 -19.31 20.30 -3.78
N LEU A 225 -19.05 20.30 -5.09
CA LEU A 225 -18.63 19.12 -5.84
C LEU A 225 -17.30 19.35 -6.58
N LEU A 226 -17.28 20.25 -7.57
CA LEU A 226 -16.18 20.31 -8.55
C LEU A 226 -14.89 20.92 -7.99
N ASN A 227 -14.95 22.01 -7.23
CA ASN A 227 -13.78 22.65 -6.65
C ASN A 227 -13.38 22.02 -5.31
N PHE A 228 -14.29 21.28 -4.67
CA PHE A 228 -13.99 20.65 -3.40
C PHE A 228 -13.38 19.26 -3.61
N PHE A 229 -14.07 18.36 -4.31
CA PHE A 229 -13.56 17.03 -4.63
C PHE A 229 -12.72 17.02 -5.92
N GLY A 230 -13.18 17.74 -6.95
CA GLY A 230 -12.57 17.73 -8.29
C GLY A 230 -11.22 18.45 -8.41
N LYS A 231 -10.70 19.04 -7.33
CA LYS A 231 -9.33 19.59 -7.29
C LYS A 231 -8.27 18.52 -7.07
N GLN A 232 -8.59 17.49 -6.29
CA GLN A 232 -7.63 16.45 -5.90
C GLN A 232 -7.88 15.16 -6.70
N HIS A 233 -9.13 14.86 -7.05
CA HIS A 233 -9.50 13.63 -7.73
C HIS A 233 -10.43 13.88 -8.91
N GLU A 234 -10.32 13.08 -9.97
CA GLU A 234 -11.08 13.30 -11.22
C GLU A 234 -12.50 12.73 -11.21
N TRP A 235 -12.86 11.91 -10.21
CA TRP A 235 -14.14 11.20 -10.14
C TRP A 235 -15.39 12.07 -10.33
N PRO A 236 -15.45 13.36 -9.90
CA PRO A 236 -16.64 14.18 -10.15
C PRO A 236 -16.82 14.46 -11.65
N ARG A 237 -15.71 14.67 -12.37
CA ARG A 237 -15.71 15.00 -13.81
C ARG A 237 -15.76 13.75 -14.69
N GLN A 238 -15.22 12.64 -14.22
CA GLN A 238 -15.22 11.36 -14.90
C GLN A 238 -15.47 10.22 -13.90
N TRP A 239 -16.75 9.91 -13.70
CA TRP A 239 -17.17 8.83 -12.82
C TRP A 239 -17.01 7.49 -13.51
N ASP A 240 -17.65 7.29 -14.66
CA ASP A 240 -17.69 6.02 -15.39
C ASP A 240 -17.37 6.24 -16.88
N THR A 241 -17.50 5.18 -17.68
CA THR A 241 -17.30 5.24 -19.14
C THR A 241 -18.36 6.09 -19.87
N GLN A 242 -19.45 6.46 -19.20
CA GLN A 242 -20.52 7.30 -19.76
C GLN A 242 -20.34 8.79 -19.43
N GLY A 243 -19.55 9.14 -18.41
CA GLY A 243 -19.10 10.50 -18.17
C GLY A 243 -19.08 10.92 -16.69
N PRO A 244 -19.51 12.15 -16.36
CA PRO A 244 -19.36 12.73 -15.03
C PRO A 244 -20.25 12.05 -13.98
N PHE A 245 -19.95 12.30 -12.71
CA PHE A 245 -20.78 11.85 -11.59
C PHE A 245 -22.15 12.53 -11.63
N ARG A 246 -23.23 11.76 -11.67
CA ARG A 246 -24.61 12.27 -11.88
C ARG A 246 -25.64 11.89 -10.81
N ASN A 247 -25.19 11.43 -9.64
CA ASN A 247 -26.06 10.95 -8.56
C ASN A 247 -26.23 12.01 -7.46
N SER A 248 -26.84 13.15 -7.82
CA SER A 248 -27.02 14.32 -6.94
C SER A 248 -28.50 14.60 -6.65
N PHE A 249 -28.79 15.05 -5.42
CA PHE A 249 -30.14 15.24 -4.89
C PHE A 249 -30.26 16.55 -4.11
N TRP A 250 -31.41 17.20 -4.19
CA TRP A 250 -31.77 18.32 -3.30
C TRP A 250 -32.49 17.80 -2.06
N LEU A 251 -32.13 18.35 -0.90
CA LEU A 251 -32.81 18.02 0.35
C LEU A 251 -33.03 19.27 1.21
N ARG A 252 -34.24 19.42 1.73
CA ARG A 252 -34.60 20.40 2.76
C ARG A 252 -35.28 19.70 3.94
N ASN A 253 -35.31 20.35 5.09
CA ASN A 253 -36.01 19.85 6.27
C ASN A 253 -37.33 20.61 6.46
N PRO A 254 -38.50 20.01 6.14
CA PRO A 254 -39.80 20.67 6.32
C PRO A 254 -40.11 21.12 7.76
N ASN A 255 -39.44 20.51 8.75
CA ASN A 255 -39.59 20.92 10.16
C ASN A 255 -38.97 22.29 10.45
N PHE A 256 -38.06 22.78 9.59
CA PHE A 256 -37.53 24.13 9.67
C PHE A 256 -38.38 25.05 8.77
N LYS A 257 -39.13 25.96 9.42
CA LYS A 257 -40.13 26.77 8.73
C LYS A 257 -39.50 27.84 7.83
N ALA A 258 -39.37 27.55 6.55
CA ALA A 258 -39.00 28.48 5.48
C ALA A 258 -40.17 29.41 5.11
N LYS A 259 -40.53 30.30 6.06
CA LYS A 259 -41.62 31.29 5.92
C LYS A 259 -41.39 32.32 4.81
N ASN A 260 -40.21 32.35 4.20
CA ASN A 260 -39.96 33.13 2.99
C ASN A 260 -40.59 32.48 1.74
N ILE A 261 -40.70 31.15 1.69
CA ILE A 261 -41.05 30.38 0.48
C ILE A 261 -42.44 29.73 0.59
N PHE A 262 -42.77 29.17 1.75
CA PHE A 262 -43.97 28.35 1.95
C PHE A 262 -44.97 29.00 2.90
N ASP A 263 -46.25 28.67 2.69
CA ASP A 263 -47.34 28.94 3.63
C ASP A 263 -47.65 27.67 4.44
N TYR A 264 -48.02 27.85 5.70
CA TYR A 264 -48.17 26.79 6.70
C TYR A 264 -49.58 26.78 7.30
N ASP A 265 -50.10 25.60 7.64
CA ASP A 265 -51.36 25.43 8.38
C ASP A 265 -51.18 25.68 9.90
N GLU A 266 -52.28 25.59 10.65
CA GLU A 266 -52.28 25.77 12.12
C GLU A 266 -51.43 24.70 12.84
N GLU A 267 -51.28 23.51 12.23
CA GLU A 267 -50.45 22.41 12.72
C GLU A 267 -48.97 22.57 12.32
N GLY A 268 -48.66 23.56 11.48
CA GLY A 268 -47.31 23.87 11.00
C GLY A 268 -46.86 23.04 9.81
N ARG A 269 -47.76 22.38 9.08
CA ARG A 269 -47.50 21.68 7.82
C ARG A 269 -47.56 22.62 6.64
N GLU A 270 -46.81 22.30 5.59
CA GLU A 270 -46.73 23.08 4.36
C GLU A 270 -47.98 22.88 3.51
N ILE A 271 -48.66 23.97 3.17
CA ILE A 271 -49.86 23.97 2.31
C ILE A 271 -49.48 24.22 0.85
N GLY A 272 -48.41 24.98 0.63
CA GLY A 272 -47.96 25.30 -0.71
C GLY A 272 -46.94 26.42 -0.76
N VAL A 273 -46.40 26.64 -1.95
CA VAL A 273 -45.53 27.78 -2.25
C VAL A 273 -46.34 29.07 -2.24
N ARG A 274 -45.84 30.08 -1.53
CA ARG A 274 -46.45 31.39 -1.40
C ARG A 274 -46.75 32.00 -2.77
N PRO A 275 -47.97 32.53 -3.02
CA PRO A 275 -48.35 33.11 -4.31
C PRO A 275 -47.38 34.19 -4.83
N GLY A 276 -46.83 35.02 -3.93
CA GLY A 276 -45.86 36.08 -4.26
C GLY A 276 -44.51 35.56 -4.77
N GLU A 277 -44.06 34.39 -4.30
CA GLU A 277 -42.75 33.83 -4.64
C GLU A 277 -42.78 32.89 -5.86
N ARG A 278 -43.97 32.47 -6.32
CA ARG A 278 -44.10 31.52 -7.44
C ARG A 278 -43.35 31.94 -8.69
N LYS A 279 -43.42 33.23 -9.05
CA LYS A 279 -42.70 33.77 -10.23
C LYS A 279 -41.19 33.68 -10.06
N ARG A 280 -40.69 33.99 -8.86
CA ARG A 280 -39.26 33.92 -8.53
C ARG A 280 -38.77 32.47 -8.57
N ILE A 281 -39.51 31.54 -7.96
CA ILE A 281 -39.15 30.12 -7.94
C ILE A 281 -39.16 29.54 -9.36
N ALA A 282 -40.12 29.92 -10.20
CA ALA A 282 -40.15 29.51 -11.60
C ALA A 282 -38.92 30.01 -12.38
N LEU A 283 -38.49 31.27 -12.16
CA LEU A 283 -37.25 31.80 -12.74
C LEU A 283 -36.01 31.01 -12.28
N PHE A 284 -35.95 30.69 -10.99
CA PHE A 284 -34.85 29.91 -10.41
C PHE A 284 -34.82 28.46 -10.94
N LYS A 285 -36.00 27.84 -11.13
CA LYS A 285 -36.14 26.52 -11.80
C LYS A 285 -35.62 26.60 -13.24
N GLU A 286 -36.04 27.59 -14.01
CA GLU A 286 -35.60 27.75 -15.40
C GLU A 286 -34.08 27.96 -15.50
N ALA A 287 -33.50 28.75 -14.59
CA ALA A 287 -32.05 28.93 -14.49
C ALA A 287 -31.32 27.63 -14.12
N PHE A 288 -31.89 26.81 -13.24
CA PHE A 288 -31.33 25.51 -12.86
C PHE A 288 -31.36 24.52 -14.03
N LEU A 289 -32.48 24.42 -14.74
CA LEU A 289 -32.63 23.53 -15.89
C LEU A 289 -31.75 23.94 -17.09
N LYS A 290 -31.44 25.22 -17.24
CA LYS A 290 -30.51 25.73 -18.28
C LYS A 290 -29.04 25.58 -17.89
N ASP A 291 -28.74 25.37 -16.61
CA ASP A 291 -27.35 25.25 -16.16
C ASP A 291 -26.72 23.94 -16.65
N LYS A 292 -25.56 24.08 -17.29
CA LYS A 292 -24.80 22.96 -17.84
C LYS A 292 -24.22 22.09 -16.74
N VAL A 293 -23.83 22.68 -15.61
CA VAL A 293 -23.24 21.94 -14.49
C VAL A 293 -24.32 21.10 -13.80
N ALA A 294 -25.49 21.69 -13.52
CA ALA A 294 -26.65 20.96 -13.02
C ALA A 294 -27.06 19.81 -13.95
N SER A 295 -27.18 20.07 -15.25
CA SER A 295 -27.56 19.06 -16.24
C SER A 295 -26.56 17.90 -16.35
N ALA A 296 -25.28 18.13 -16.01
CA ALA A 296 -24.25 17.10 -16.03
C ALA A 296 -24.20 16.26 -14.74
N HIS A 297 -24.60 16.82 -13.59
CA HIS A 297 -24.41 16.20 -12.28
C HIS A 297 -25.70 15.71 -11.59
N PHE A 298 -26.86 16.00 -12.16
CA PHE A 298 -28.13 15.40 -11.76
C PHE A 298 -28.59 14.41 -12.82
N ALA A 299 -29.08 13.24 -12.40
CA ALA A 299 -29.62 12.23 -13.31
C ALA A 299 -30.88 12.74 -14.02
N ASP A 300 -31.79 13.36 -13.26
CA ASP A 300 -32.94 14.10 -13.76
C ASP A 300 -33.06 15.43 -12.99
N PRO A 301 -32.57 16.54 -13.56
CA PRO A 301 -32.64 17.86 -12.91
C PRO A 301 -34.08 18.30 -12.61
N GLU A 302 -35.04 18.03 -13.51
CA GLU A 302 -36.42 18.47 -13.29
C GLU A 302 -37.06 17.71 -12.14
N GLN A 303 -36.91 16.38 -12.12
CA GLN A 303 -37.44 15.57 -11.04
C GLN A 303 -36.77 15.91 -9.69
N ALA A 304 -35.45 16.13 -9.67
CA ALA A 304 -34.74 16.53 -8.46
C ALA A 304 -35.23 17.88 -7.92
N TRP A 305 -35.57 18.82 -8.79
CA TRP A 305 -36.15 20.10 -8.39
C TRP A 305 -37.54 19.93 -7.77
N GLU A 306 -38.43 19.20 -8.45
CA GLU A 306 -39.79 18.95 -7.97
C GLU A 306 -39.79 18.20 -6.63
N ALA A 307 -38.91 17.20 -6.49
CA ALA A 307 -38.71 16.48 -5.24
C ALA A 307 -38.26 17.42 -4.10
N GLY A 308 -37.30 18.31 -4.35
CA GLY A 308 -36.87 19.30 -3.37
C GLY A 308 -37.99 20.25 -2.92
N PHE A 309 -38.97 20.54 -3.77
CA PHE A 309 -40.14 21.36 -3.46
C PHE A 309 -41.36 20.57 -2.96
N ALA A 310 -41.31 19.24 -2.94
CA ALA A 310 -42.42 18.40 -2.48
C ALA A 310 -42.79 18.75 -1.04
N LEU A 311 -44.08 19.06 -0.82
CA LEU A 311 -44.58 19.57 0.46
C LEU A 311 -44.51 18.51 1.56
N ASN A 312 -44.04 18.90 2.75
CA ASN A 312 -43.87 18.03 3.91
C ASN A 312 -42.91 16.84 3.70
N ASP A 313 -42.21 16.78 2.55
CA ASP A 313 -41.24 15.75 2.20
C ASP A 313 -39.84 16.36 2.05
N GLY A 314 -39.71 17.37 1.19
CA GLY A 314 -38.45 18.08 1.00
C GLY A 314 -37.36 17.29 0.26
N GLY A 315 -37.71 16.22 -0.45
CA GLY A 315 -36.83 15.43 -1.32
C GLY A 315 -36.45 14.05 -0.75
N ILE A 316 -36.89 13.72 0.46
CA ILE A 316 -36.50 12.47 1.13
C ILE A 316 -37.11 11.24 0.46
N SER A 317 -38.35 11.30 -0.03
CA SER A 317 -38.97 10.16 -0.74
C SER A 317 -38.23 9.85 -2.04
N TYR A 318 -37.85 10.86 -2.81
CA TYR A 318 -37.08 10.70 -4.04
C TYR A 318 -35.70 10.09 -3.80
N LEU A 319 -35.01 10.54 -2.75
CA LEU A 319 -33.73 9.97 -2.32
C LEU A 319 -33.90 8.51 -1.88
N ALA A 320 -34.93 8.21 -1.07
CA ALA A 320 -35.21 6.86 -0.59
C ALA A 320 -35.53 5.88 -1.74
N GLU A 321 -36.25 6.32 -2.77
CA GLU A 321 -36.53 5.53 -3.98
C GLU A 321 -35.25 5.14 -4.73
N HIS A 322 -34.27 6.04 -4.81
CA HIS A 322 -32.99 5.78 -5.46
C HIS A 322 -32.01 4.97 -4.59
N LEU A 323 -32.16 5.05 -3.28
CA LEU A 323 -31.37 4.29 -2.31
C LEU A 323 -31.86 2.83 -2.21
N ARG A 324 -33.19 2.60 -2.31
CA ARG A 324 -33.83 1.28 -2.13
C ARG A 324 -33.16 0.12 -2.89
N PRO A 325 -32.78 0.24 -4.19
CA PRO A 325 -32.16 -0.87 -4.92
C PRO A 325 -30.81 -1.30 -4.35
N LEU A 326 -30.08 -0.39 -3.69
CA LEU A 326 -28.77 -0.63 -3.12
C LEU A 326 -28.84 -1.19 -1.70
N CYS A 327 -29.93 -0.91 -0.99
CA CYS A 327 -30.25 -1.51 0.30
C CYS A 327 -30.75 -2.95 0.11
N ASN A 328 -29.89 -3.82 -0.42
CA ASN A 328 -30.16 -5.23 -0.64
C ASN A 328 -28.99 -6.07 -0.07
N PRO A 329 -29.24 -6.96 0.90
CA PRO A 329 -28.19 -7.80 1.50
C PRO A 329 -27.42 -8.63 0.48
N GLU A 330 -28.08 -9.03 -0.61
CA GLU A 330 -27.47 -9.84 -1.67
C GLU A 330 -26.31 -9.10 -2.39
N LEU A 331 -26.41 -7.77 -2.53
CA LEU A 331 -25.33 -6.97 -3.13
C LEU A 331 -24.06 -7.03 -2.27
N LYS A 332 -24.21 -6.96 -0.94
CA LYS A 332 -23.09 -7.09 0.00
C LYS A 332 -22.49 -8.50 -0.04
N HIS A 333 -23.33 -9.53 -0.13
CA HIS A 333 -22.85 -10.91 -0.30
C HIS A 333 -22.03 -11.10 -1.58
N GLN A 334 -22.49 -10.57 -2.71
CA GLN A 334 -21.77 -10.64 -3.98
C GLN A 334 -20.44 -9.87 -3.94
N GLN A 335 -20.44 -8.68 -3.34
CA GLN A 335 -19.23 -7.89 -3.16
C GLN A 335 -18.19 -8.63 -2.30
N LEU A 336 -18.61 -9.18 -1.15
CA LEU A 336 -17.74 -9.96 -0.26
C LEU A 336 -17.23 -11.23 -0.94
N ALA A 337 -18.08 -11.94 -1.70
CA ALA A 337 -17.66 -13.13 -2.45
C ALA A 337 -16.57 -12.80 -3.47
N GLY A 338 -16.74 -11.74 -4.26
CA GLY A 338 -15.73 -11.29 -5.23
C GLY A 338 -14.40 -10.91 -4.58
N GLN A 339 -14.43 -10.26 -3.41
CA GLN A 339 -13.23 -9.93 -2.65
C GLN A 339 -12.54 -11.18 -2.07
N VAL A 340 -13.31 -12.12 -1.50
CA VAL A 340 -12.79 -13.39 -1.01
C VAL A 340 -12.09 -14.15 -2.14
N THR A 341 -12.68 -14.17 -3.34
CA THR A 341 -12.04 -14.76 -4.53
C THR A 341 -10.72 -14.07 -4.85
N ARG A 342 -10.67 -12.74 -4.91
CA ARG A 342 -9.44 -11.98 -5.18
C ARG A 342 -8.35 -12.22 -4.13
N LEU A 343 -8.71 -12.21 -2.84
CA LEU A 343 -7.79 -12.52 -1.75
C LEU A 343 -7.25 -13.95 -1.86
N ARG A 344 -8.09 -14.91 -2.23
CA ARG A 344 -7.67 -16.28 -2.46
C ARG A 344 -6.69 -16.40 -3.62
N GLU A 345 -6.93 -15.72 -4.73
CA GLU A 345 -6.00 -15.68 -5.87
C GLU A 345 -4.63 -15.13 -5.44
N GLN A 346 -4.61 -14.01 -4.72
CA GLN A 346 -3.38 -13.41 -4.19
C GLN A 346 -2.66 -14.33 -3.20
N MET A 347 -3.40 -15.03 -2.33
CA MET A 347 -2.83 -16.02 -1.41
C MET A 347 -2.25 -17.20 -2.18
N VAL A 348 -2.97 -17.75 -3.17
CA VAL A 348 -2.49 -18.86 -4.00
C VAL A 348 -1.21 -18.48 -4.73
N GLU A 349 -1.15 -17.29 -5.34
CA GLU A 349 0.03 -16.78 -6.01
C GLU A 349 1.23 -16.76 -5.06
N ARG A 350 1.12 -16.06 -3.92
CA ARG A 350 2.21 -15.92 -2.94
C ARG A 350 2.67 -17.24 -2.34
N ILE A 351 1.72 -18.15 -2.05
CA ILE A 351 2.01 -19.43 -1.40
C ILE A 351 2.55 -20.46 -2.41
N SER A 352 2.14 -20.39 -3.67
CA SER A 352 2.52 -21.37 -4.70
C SER A 352 4.03 -21.49 -4.91
N HIS A 353 4.78 -20.41 -4.68
CA HIS A 353 6.24 -20.40 -4.79
C HIS A 353 6.96 -21.35 -3.82
N TYR A 354 6.30 -21.72 -2.72
CA TYR A 354 6.86 -22.59 -1.68
C TYR A 354 6.46 -24.06 -1.84
N TYR A 355 5.51 -24.39 -2.72
CA TYR A 355 5.05 -25.75 -2.95
C TYR A 355 5.86 -26.44 -4.05
N VAL A 356 6.36 -27.62 -3.76
CA VAL A 356 7.10 -28.48 -4.70
C VAL A 356 6.20 -29.65 -5.08
N SER A 357 5.93 -29.83 -6.37
CA SER A 357 5.03 -30.87 -6.87
C SER A 357 5.61 -32.28 -6.66
N ASP A 358 4.76 -33.26 -6.33
CA ASP A 358 5.11 -34.67 -6.12
C ASP A 358 5.51 -35.42 -7.41
N ASN A 359 5.40 -34.78 -8.58
CA ASN A 359 5.79 -35.35 -9.86
C ASN A 359 6.97 -34.59 -10.48
N PRO A 360 8.22 -35.05 -10.26
CA PRO A 360 9.42 -34.34 -10.70
C PRO A 360 9.51 -34.21 -12.22
N GLU A 361 8.96 -35.17 -12.98
CA GLU A 361 8.97 -35.16 -14.45
C GLU A 361 8.12 -34.02 -15.02
N LEU A 362 6.95 -33.75 -14.43
CA LEU A 362 6.09 -32.62 -14.84
C LEU A 362 6.71 -31.26 -14.50
N GLU A 363 7.48 -31.15 -13.42
CA GLU A 363 8.17 -29.91 -13.07
C GLU A 363 9.36 -29.66 -14.01
N ILE A 364 10.12 -30.71 -14.33
CA ILE A 364 11.20 -30.65 -15.33
C ILE A 364 10.63 -30.23 -16.69
N GLU A 365 9.50 -30.80 -17.12
CA GLU A 365 8.88 -30.46 -18.40
C GLU A 365 8.33 -29.02 -18.43
N LYS A 366 7.76 -28.54 -17.32
CA LYS A 366 7.34 -27.13 -17.19
C LYS A 366 8.53 -26.17 -17.28
N ARG A 367 9.62 -26.44 -16.54
CA ARG A 367 10.85 -25.62 -16.61
C ARG A 367 11.47 -25.67 -17.99
N ARG A 368 11.45 -26.83 -18.65
CA ARG A 368 11.91 -27.00 -20.03
C ARG A 368 11.08 -26.17 -21.00
N THR A 369 9.75 -26.19 -20.88
CA THR A 369 8.84 -25.41 -21.73
C THR A 369 9.04 -23.91 -21.52
N ALA A 370 9.15 -23.46 -20.27
CA ALA A 370 9.46 -22.07 -19.94
C ALA A 370 10.82 -21.64 -20.51
N ALA A 371 11.85 -22.48 -20.39
CA ALA A 371 13.17 -22.21 -20.95
C ALA A 371 13.17 -22.14 -22.48
N GLN A 372 12.37 -22.96 -23.17
CA GLN A 372 12.18 -22.86 -24.62
C GLN A 372 11.50 -21.56 -25.02
N GLN A 373 10.51 -21.11 -24.25
CA GLN A 373 9.86 -19.82 -24.49
C GLN A 373 10.83 -18.65 -24.29
N VAL A 374 11.63 -18.69 -23.21
CA VAL A 374 12.71 -17.71 -22.98
C VAL A 374 13.72 -17.72 -24.13
N ALA A 375 14.14 -18.90 -24.59
CA ALA A 375 15.05 -19.03 -25.72
C ALA A 375 14.48 -18.41 -27.00
N GLY A 376 13.18 -18.60 -27.28
CA GLY A 376 12.49 -17.93 -28.39
C GLY A 376 12.54 -16.41 -28.28
N ASN A 377 12.22 -15.86 -27.10
CA ASN A 377 12.28 -14.42 -26.87
C ASN A 377 13.71 -13.86 -26.97
N LEU A 378 14.72 -14.62 -26.54
CA LEU A 378 16.13 -14.24 -26.68
C LEU A 378 16.59 -14.25 -28.14
N ILE A 379 16.05 -15.14 -28.98
CA ILE A 379 16.27 -15.11 -30.44
C ILE A 379 15.67 -13.85 -31.04
N ASP A 380 14.45 -13.47 -30.64
CA ASP A 380 13.81 -12.23 -31.10
C ASP A 380 14.58 -10.99 -30.63
N CYS A 381 15.11 -11.01 -29.40
CA CYS A 381 15.99 -9.98 -28.85
C CYS A 381 17.29 -9.85 -29.66
N ALA A 382 17.88 -10.98 -30.06
CA ALA A 382 19.06 -11.03 -30.91
C ALA A 382 18.78 -10.53 -32.33
N GLY A 383 17.60 -10.83 -32.89
CA GLY A 383 17.15 -10.34 -34.21
C GLY A 383 17.06 -8.82 -34.27
N GLU A 384 16.74 -8.17 -33.16
CA GLU A 384 16.72 -6.70 -33.02
C GLU A 384 18.06 -6.10 -32.58
N GLN A 385 19.13 -6.91 -32.53
CA GLN A 385 20.48 -6.50 -32.09
C GLN A 385 20.58 -6.01 -30.64
N ARG A 386 19.63 -6.37 -29.77
CA ARG A 386 19.57 -5.91 -28.36
C ARG A 386 20.19 -6.89 -27.36
N PHE A 387 20.60 -8.07 -27.82
CA PHE A 387 21.14 -9.12 -26.95
C PHE A 387 22.38 -8.67 -26.15
N GLY A 388 23.28 -7.88 -26.76
CA GLY A 388 24.46 -7.35 -26.07
C GLY A 388 24.11 -6.36 -24.95
N GLU A 389 23.05 -5.56 -25.14
CA GLU A 389 22.57 -4.64 -24.12
C GLU A 389 21.90 -5.37 -22.96
N LEU A 390 21.12 -6.43 -23.26
CA LEU A 390 20.57 -7.31 -22.25
C LEU A 390 21.69 -7.96 -21.41
N MET A 391 22.74 -8.47 -22.07
CA MET A 391 23.91 -9.02 -21.38
C MET A 391 24.58 -8.01 -20.44
N ARG A 392 24.75 -6.76 -20.89
CA ARG A 392 25.31 -5.70 -20.06
C ARG A 392 24.42 -5.35 -18.87
N ALA A 393 23.09 -5.43 -19.02
CA ALA A 393 22.14 -5.21 -17.94
C ALA A 393 22.13 -6.34 -16.89
N LEU A 394 22.54 -7.56 -17.27
CA LEU A 394 22.67 -8.70 -16.35
C LEU A 394 24.01 -8.71 -15.59
N GLN A 395 25.01 -7.96 -16.06
CA GLN A 395 26.34 -7.88 -15.47
C GLN A 395 26.37 -6.95 -14.25
N ALA A 396 27.18 -7.30 -13.25
CA ALA A 396 27.39 -6.50 -12.05
C ALA A 396 28.27 -5.26 -12.34
N ASP A 397 27.95 -4.13 -11.73
CA ASP A 397 28.76 -2.92 -11.81
C ASP A 397 29.96 -2.97 -10.83
N GLY A 398 31.15 -2.71 -11.33
CA GLY A 398 32.36 -2.69 -10.51
C GLY A 398 32.36 -1.56 -9.47
N SER A 399 31.73 -0.42 -9.77
CA SER A 399 31.68 0.74 -8.87
C SER A 399 30.79 0.50 -7.65
N GLU A 400 29.63 -0.14 -7.83
CA GLU A 400 28.73 -0.51 -6.74
C GLU A 400 29.37 -1.54 -5.80
N LEU A 401 30.12 -2.49 -6.36
CA LEU A 401 30.88 -3.47 -5.58
C LEU A 401 32.05 -2.82 -4.82
N GLU A 402 32.68 -1.77 -5.36
CA GLU A 402 33.70 -0.97 -4.65
C GLU A 402 33.07 -0.27 -3.43
N ASP A 403 31.88 0.31 -3.58
CA ASP A 403 31.14 0.96 -2.48
C ASP A 403 30.71 -0.03 -1.39
N ILE A 404 30.25 -1.22 -1.76
CA ILE A 404 29.91 -2.30 -0.81
C ILE A 404 31.17 -2.70 -0.01
N TYR A 405 32.29 -2.94 -0.70
CA TYR A 405 33.53 -3.32 -0.02
C TYR A 405 34.03 -2.21 0.90
N TYR A 406 34.01 -0.95 0.44
CA TYR A 406 34.41 0.20 1.22
C TYR A 406 33.58 0.34 2.50
N ARG A 407 32.27 0.13 2.42
CA ARG A 407 31.36 0.18 3.59
C ARG A 407 31.66 -0.89 4.62
N ILE A 408 32.02 -2.10 4.17
CA ILE A 408 32.39 -3.21 5.05
C ILE A 408 33.73 -2.93 5.72
N GLU A 409 34.71 -2.41 4.98
CA GLU A 409 36.03 -2.09 5.52
C GLU A 409 36.01 -0.86 6.47
N THR A 410 35.16 0.12 6.19
CA THR A 410 34.96 1.30 7.04
C THR A 410 33.99 1.08 8.19
N ARG A 411 33.41 -0.12 8.31
CA ARG A 411 32.59 -0.50 9.46
C ARG A 411 33.45 -0.42 10.71
N LEU A 412 33.14 0.53 11.59
CA LEU A 412 33.67 0.56 12.95
C LEU A 412 33.36 -0.82 13.58
N PRO A 413 34.35 -1.52 14.14
CA PRO A 413 34.11 -2.83 14.74
C PRO A 413 33.01 -2.70 15.79
N ASP A 414 32.00 -3.59 15.70
CA ASP A 414 30.94 -3.70 16.70
C ASP A 414 31.54 -3.57 18.11
N GLU A 415 31.05 -2.61 18.89
CA GLU A 415 31.44 -2.29 20.26
C GLU A 415 31.08 -3.44 21.25
N LYS A 416 31.67 -4.62 21.06
CA LYS A 416 31.63 -5.72 22.04
C LYS A 416 32.97 -6.38 22.30
N GLN A 417 34.09 -5.75 21.96
CA GLN A 417 35.39 -6.14 22.50
C GLN A 417 36.14 -4.95 23.10
N ALA A 418 36.11 -4.93 24.45
CA ALA A 418 36.98 -4.24 25.40
C ALA A 418 37.21 -2.73 25.17
N ILE A 419 36.45 -1.92 25.94
CA ILE A 419 36.74 -0.50 26.19
C ILE A 419 38.11 -0.39 26.88
N GLY A 420 39.15 -0.08 26.12
CA GLY A 420 40.36 0.55 26.62
C GLY A 420 40.24 2.05 26.42
N ALA A 421 40.21 2.83 27.51
CA ALA A 421 40.02 4.28 27.49
C ALA A 421 41.03 5.00 26.56
N PRO A 422 40.65 6.10 25.89
CA PRO A 422 41.55 6.83 25.00
C PRO A 422 42.61 7.58 25.83
N THR A 423 43.87 7.21 25.66
CA THR A 423 45.02 7.97 26.19
C THR A 423 45.38 9.12 25.25
N ILE A 424 45.43 10.35 25.76
CA ILE A 424 45.97 11.52 25.03
C ILE A 424 47.48 11.60 25.33
N GLY A 425 48.30 11.31 24.32
CA GLY A 425 49.77 11.33 24.39
C GLY A 425 50.43 10.12 23.69
N ALA A 426 51.74 10.16 23.45
CA ALA A 426 52.46 8.98 22.95
C ALA A 426 52.33 7.84 23.97
N ALA A 427 51.66 6.76 23.58
CA ALA A 427 51.40 5.63 24.46
C ALA A 427 52.72 5.06 25.00
N VAL A 428 52.88 5.08 26.31
CA VAL A 428 54.06 4.50 26.97
C VAL A 428 54.01 3.00 26.75
N ASN A 429 55.06 2.44 26.13
CA ASN A 429 55.18 1.01 25.96
C ASN A 429 55.43 0.34 27.32
N THR A 430 54.34 -0.07 27.96
CA THR A 430 54.36 -0.69 29.30
C THR A 430 55.13 -2.01 29.32
N ALA A 431 55.25 -2.71 28.18
CA ALA A 431 56.11 -3.89 28.06
C ALA A 431 57.60 -3.50 28.13
N GLN A 432 58.00 -2.44 27.42
CA GLN A 432 59.36 -1.91 27.45
C GLN A 432 59.72 -1.32 28.83
N MET A 433 58.75 -0.66 29.49
CA MET A 433 58.92 -0.11 30.84
C MET A 433 59.02 -1.22 31.90
N LYS A 434 58.26 -2.31 31.78
CA LYS A 434 58.38 -3.50 32.64
C LYS A 434 59.70 -4.24 32.44
N VAL A 435 60.23 -4.29 31.22
CA VAL A 435 61.56 -4.83 30.92
C VAL A 435 62.66 -3.96 31.53
N LEU A 436 62.55 -2.62 31.43
CA LEU A 436 63.51 -1.68 32.01
C LEU A 436 63.50 -1.68 33.56
N LEU A 437 62.35 -2.02 34.16
CA LEU A 437 62.14 -2.10 35.62
C LEU A 437 62.34 -3.52 36.20
N GLY A 438 62.77 -4.50 35.40
CA GLY A 438 63.04 -5.86 35.88
C GLY A 438 61.82 -6.69 36.26
N LEU A 439 60.64 -6.34 35.75
CA LEU A 439 59.33 -6.95 36.07
C LEU A 439 58.84 -7.93 34.97
N GLY A 440 59.73 -8.49 34.17
CA GLY A 440 59.38 -9.34 33.03
C GLY A 440 59.04 -10.78 33.41
N GLY A 441 57.85 -11.24 33.06
CA GLY A 441 57.47 -12.65 32.99
C GLY A 441 57.08 -13.02 31.56
N ASP A 442 57.76 -14.03 31.02
CA ASP A 442 57.71 -14.68 29.70
C ASP A 442 56.91 -14.02 28.57
N ALA A 443 57.67 -13.47 27.61
CA ALA A 443 57.19 -13.01 26.32
C ALA A 443 56.83 -14.22 25.43
N ALA A 444 55.54 -14.42 25.21
CA ALA A 444 55.03 -15.18 24.07
C ALA A 444 55.18 -14.34 22.79
N ALA A 445 55.63 -15.00 21.73
CA ALA A 445 56.00 -14.45 20.43
C ALA A 445 54.88 -13.66 19.72
N ASP A 446 55.31 -12.73 18.86
CA ASP A 446 54.52 -11.93 17.94
C ASP A 446 53.37 -12.71 17.28
N ALA A 447 52.13 -12.31 17.58
CA ALA A 447 50.98 -12.64 16.75
C ALA A 447 50.91 -11.61 15.62
N ALA A 448 51.44 -11.98 14.45
CA ALA A 448 51.08 -11.34 13.19
C ALA A 448 49.54 -11.33 13.08
N ALA A 449 48.96 -10.14 12.90
CA ALA A 449 47.53 -9.96 12.73
C ALA A 449 47.00 -10.86 11.60
N ALA A 450 46.21 -11.87 11.96
CA ALA A 450 45.45 -12.64 10.98
C ALA A 450 44.39 -11.72 10.36
N PRO A 451 44.17 -11.74 9.03
CA PRO A 451 43.08 -11.00 8.43
C PRO A 451 41.74 -11.45 9.02
N ARG A 452 40.82 -10.50 9.26
CA ARG A 452 39.47 -10.75 9.79
C ARG A 452 38.74 -11.69 8.83
N LYS A 453 38.56 -12.95 9.24
CA LYS A 453 37.97 -14.01 8.40
C LYS A 453 36.52 -13.75 8.00
N ASP A 454 35.80 -12.90 8.74
CA ASP A 454 34.38 -12.60 8.51
C ASP A 454 34.15 -11.57 7.40
N ASP A 455 35.07 -10.62 7.17
CA ASP A 455 34.82 -9.49 6.24
C ASP A 455 34.73 -9.96 4.78
N ALA A 456 35.54 -10.95 4.39
CA ALA A 456 35.49 -11.54 3.04
C ALA A 456 34.20 -12.33 2.78
N ALA A 457 33.66 -13.01 3.80
CA ALA A 457 32.41 -13.75 3.70
C ALA A 457 31.20 -12.80 3.67
N LEU A 458 31.23 -11.74 4.49
CA LEU A 458 30.24 -10.67 4.47
C LEU A 458 30.19 -9.98 3.10
N PHE A 459 31.36 -9.63 2.55
CA PHE A 459 31.43 -9.01 1.23
C PHE A 459 30.92 -9.92 0.11
N ALA A 460 31.33 -11.20 0.09
CA ALA A 460 30.84 -12.14 -0.92
C ALA A 460 29.31 -12.28 -0.89
N ARG A 461 28.73 -12.35 0.31
CA ARG A 461 27.29 -12.44 0.51
C ARG A 461 26.55 -11.17 0.08
N GLU A 462 27.04 -10.00 0.49
CA GLU A 462 26.41 -8.72 0.11
C GLU A 462 26.53 -8.45 -1.39
N ALA A 463 27.69 -8.73 -2.01
CA ALA A 463 27.90 -8.57 -3.45
C ALA A 463 26.94 -9.43 -4.29
N VAL A 464 26.79 -10.71 -3.93
CA VAL A 464 25.87 -11.62 -4.61
C VAL A 464 24.41 -11.21 -4.37
N ALA A 465 24.07 -10.76 -3.17
CA ALA A 465 22.72 -10.31 -2.83
C ALA A 465 22.31 -9.03 -3.58
N GLU A 466 23.24 -8.09 -3.75
CA GLU A 466 22.99 -6.86 -4.53
C GLU A 466 22.77 -7.20 -5.99
N TRP A 467 23.66 -7.98 -6.60
CA TRP A 467 23.50 -8.44 -7.98
C TRP A 467 22.17 -9.20 -8.20
N MET A 468 21.75 -10.06 -7.27
CA MET A 468 20.44 -10.72 -7.35
C MET A 468 19.27 -9.72 -7.27
N ARG A 469 19.41 -8.63 -6.52
CA ARG A 469 18.40 -7.56 -6.45
C ARG A 469 18.30 -6.84 -7.79
N ASP A 470 19.43 -6.46 -8.39
CA ASP A 470 19.46 -5.79 -9.70
C ASP A 470 18.79 -6.63 -10.78
N LEU A 471 19.04 -7.94 -10.77
CA LEU A 471 18.35 -8.88 -11.65
C LEU A 471 16.84 -8.88 -11.39
N HIS A 472 16.39 -8.94 -10.14
CA HIS A 472 14.96 -8.90 -9.83
C HIS A 472 14.31 -7.56 -10.26
N ASP A 473 14.98 -6.44 -10.07
CA ASP A 473 14.49 -5.12 -10.47
C ASP A 473 14.37 -5.02 -12.00
N LEU A 474 15.30 -5.64 -12.75
CA LEU A 474 15.20 -5.78 -14.20
C LEU A 474 13.92 -6.54 -14.61
N SER A 475 13.54 -7.62 -13.91
CA SER A 475 12.30 -8.35 -14.20
C SER A 475 11.04 -7.56 -13.91
N GLY A 476 11.05 -6.66 -12.91
CA GLY A 476 9.90 -5.83 -12.53
C GLY A 476 9.71 -4.59 -13.41
N ASN A 477 10.69 -4.23 -14.25
CA ASN A 477 10.62 -3.04 -15.09
C ASN A 477 9.97 -3.34 -16.44
N LYS A 478 8.67 -3.05 -16.54
CA LYS A 478 7.87 -3.27 -17.76
C LYS A 478 8.46 -2.63 -19.02
N SER A 479 9.03 -1.44 -18.92
CA SER A 479 9.62 -0.74 -20.06
C SER A 479 10.86 -1.44 -20.60
N LEU A 480 11.70 -2.01 -19.72
CA LEU A 480 12.87 -2.79 -20.12
C LEU A 480 12.47 -4.15 -20.70
N CYS A 481 11.47 -4.82 -20.11
CA CYS A 481 10.92 -6.07 -20.65
C CYS A 481 10.38 -5.90 -22.08
N GLU A 482 9.62 -4.84 -22.34
CA GLU A 482 9.15 -4.48 -23.68
C GLU A 482 10.31 -4.14 -24.63
N TYR A 483 11.31 -3.41 -24.14
CA TYR A 483 12.50 -3.05 -24.92
C TYR A 483 13.30 -4.29 -25.35
N TYR A 484 13.52 -5.28 -24.47
CA TYR A 484 14.26 -6.50 -24.82
C TYR A 484 13.40 -7.56 -25.52
N ARG A 485 12.10 -7.33 -25.71
CA ARG A 485 11.11 -8.31 -26.24
C ARG A 485 11.01 -9.59 -25.41
N VAL A 486 11.26 -9.49 -24.12
CA VAL A 486 11.08 -10.60 -23.19
C VAL A 486 9.93 -10.22 -22.25
N PRO A 487 8.75 -10.86 -22.37
CA PRO A 487 7.62 -10.59 -21.47
C PRO A 487 8.00 -10.75 -20.00
N GLU A 488 7.36 -10.00 -19.12
CA GLU A 488 7.65 -9.96 -17.67
C GLU A 488 7.69 -11.37 -17.03
N SER A 489 6.73 -12.23 -17.38
CA SER A 489 6.69 -13.62 -16.89
C SER A 489 7.92 -14.42 -17.34
N SER A 490 8.32 -14.28 -18.61
CA SER A 490 9.48 -14.96 -19.17
C SER A 490 10.80 -14.39 -18.63
N MET A 491 10.86 -13.08 -18.37
CA MET A 491 12.03 -12.42 -17.78
C MET A 491 12.23 -12.87 -16.33
N SER A 492 11.14 -12.98 -15.56
CA SER A 492 11.17 -13.51 -14.20
C SER A 492 11.68 -14.97 -14.16
N ASP A 493 11.18 -15.83 -15.05
CA ASP A 493 11.62 -17.22 -15.12
C ASP A 493 13.08 -17.35 -15.60
N PHE A 494 13.50 -16.50 -16.52
CA PHE A 494 14.88 -16.39 -16.98
C PHE A 494 15.84 -16.05 -15.82
N ILE A 495 15.54 -15.01 -15.05
CA ILE A 495 16.36 -14.58 -13.90
C ILE A 495 16.37 -15.63 -12.79
N LYS A 496 15.25 -16.30 -12.51
CA LYS A 496 15.21 -17.40 -11.53
C LYS A 496 16.20 -18.50 -11.86
N GLU A 497 16.30 -18.89 -13.12
CA GLU A 497 17.22 -19.95 -13.55
C GLU A 497 18.68 -19.50 -13.57
N LEU A 498 18.96 -18.23 -13.87
CA LEU A 498 20.30 -17.65 -13.72
C LEU A 498 20.76 -17.63 -12.26
N ILE A 499 19.88 -17.23 -11.34
CA ILE A 499 20.15 -17.22 -9.89
C ILE A 499 20.34 -18.65 -9.37
N ALA A 500 19.48 -19.59 -9.79
CA ALA A 500 19.62 -21.00 -9.44
C ALA A 500 20.95 -21.60 -9.93
N GLY A 501 21.39 -21.23 -11.13
CA GLY A 501 22.70 -21.62 -11.66
C GLY A 501 23.86 -21.05 -10.85
N ALA A 502 23.78 -19.78 -10.45
CA ALA A 502 24.80 -19.12 -9.62
C ALA A 502 24.94 -19.81 -8.24
N GLN A 503 23.82 -20.17 -7.62
CA GLN A 503 23.79 -20.93 -6.37
C GLN A 503 24.36 -22.34 -6.56
N ARG A 504 23.98 -23.06 -7.63
CA ARG A 504 24.49 -24.40 -7.94
C ARG A 504 26.00 -24.42 -8.17
N LEU A 505 26.54 -23.38 -8.81
CA LEU A 505 27.98 -23.21 -9.04
C LEU A 505 28.72 -22.61 -7.84
N LYS A 506 28.02 -22.36 -6.71
CA LYS A 506 28.56 -21.83 -5.47
C LYS A 506 29.40 -20.57 -5.69
N LEU A 507 28.88 -19.63 -6.49
CA LEU A 507 29.61 -18.40 -6.82
C LEU A 507 30.00 -17.60 -5.57
N GLU A 508 29.14 -17.57 -4.55
CA GLU A 508 29.44 -16.94 -3.25
C GLU A 508 30.69 -17.53 -2.58
N GLU A 509 30.79 -18.87 -2.47
CA GLU A 509 31.97 -19.54 -1.90
C GLU A 509 33.24 -19.27 -2.72
N ARG A 510 33.11 -19.18 -4.05
CA ARG A 510 34.22 -18.87 -4.96
C ARG A 510 34.69 -17.42 -4.81
N ILE A 511 33.76 -16.48 -4.68
CA ILE A 511 34.07 -15.06 -4.43
C ILE A 511 34.75 -14.92 -3.07
N GLU A 512 34.22 -15.55 -2.02
CA GLU A 512 34.82 -15.55 -0.68
C GLU A 512 36.26 -16.06 -0.71
N ALA A 513 36.51 -17.21 -1.35
CA ALA A 513 37.84 -17.79 -1.46
C ALA A 513 38.83 -16.87 -2.21
N LEU A 514 38.35 -16.23 -3.28
CA LEU A 514 39.15 -15.32 -4.10
C LEU A 514 39.50 -14.05 -3.32
N VAL A 515 38.51 -13.43 -2.68
CA VAL A 515 38.71 -12.22 -1.87
C VAL A 515 39.65 -12.51 -0.69
N ARG A 516 39.52 -13.68 -0.05
CA ARG A 516 40.43 -14.13 1.02
C ARG A 516 41.87 -14.28 0.54
N GLN A 517 42.09 -14.77 -0.68
CA GLN A 517 43.43 -14.92 -1.24
C GLN A 517 44.09 -13.57 -1.47
N VAL A 518 43.34 -12.58 -1.94
CA VAL A 518 43.86 -11.26 -2.34
C VAL A 518 44.08 -10.34 -1.14
N THR A 519 43.21 -10.40 -0.15
CA THR A 519 43.31 -9.63 1.12
C THR A 519 44.44 -10.12 2.03
N GLY A 520 45.02 -11.30 1.76
CA GLY A 520 46.21 -11.82 2.47
C GLY A 520 47.53 -11.12 2.12
N PHE A 521 47.58 -10.29 1.08
CA PHE A 521 48.78 -9.56 0.67
C PHE A 521 48.77 -8.11 1.21
N ARG A 522 49.93 -7.60 1.66
CA ARG A 522 50.06 -6.19 2.06
C ARG A 522 49.98 -5.28 0.83
N MET A 523 48.86 -4.58 0.65
CA MET A 523 48.63 -3.62 -0.45
C MET A 523 48.35 -2.20 0.08
N LYS A 524 48.36 -1.20 -0.82
CA LYS A 524 47.98 0.20 -0.49
C LYS A 524 46.45 0.31 -0.38
N PHE A 525 45.92 1.18 0.50
CA PHE A 525 44.48 1.31 0.80
C PHE A 525 43.56 1.44 -0.43
N GLU A 526 43.93 2.25 -1.43
CA GLU A 526 43.16 2.36 -2.69
C GLU A 526 43.10 1.04 -3.49
N GLN A 527 44.14 0.20 -3.38
CA GLN A 527 44.18 -1.13 -4.00
C GLN A 527 43.48 -2.20 -3.16
N ILE A 528 43.31 -1.95 -1.85
CA ILE A 528 42.61 -2.86 -0.92
C ILE A 528 41.12 -2.93 -1.26
N VAL A 529 40.51 -1.84 -1.75
CA VAL A 529 39.08 -1.78 -2.12
C VAL A 529 38.85 -2.17 -3.58
N ALA A 530 39.61 -1.59 -4.51
CA ALA A 530 39.35 -1.76 -5.95
C ALA A 530 39.63 -3.17 -6.46
N LEU A 531 40.61 -3.89 -5.87
CA LEU A 531 41.02 -5.19 -6.38
C LEU A 531 40.00 -6.31 -6.06
N PRO A 532 39.51 -6.47 -4.82
CA PRO A 532 38.44 -7.43 -4.50
C PRO A 532 37.14 -7.17 -5.27
N ALA A 533 36.73 -5.90 -5.40
CA ALA A 533 35.53 -5.51 -6.14
C ALA A 533 35.64 -5.87 -7.63
N ARG A 534 36.76 -5.51 -8.29
CA ARG A 534 36.99 -5.86 -9.70
C ARG A 534 37.05 -7.35 -9.95
N LEU A 535 37.68 -8.11 -9.06
CA LEU A 535 37.75 -9.57 -9.22
C LEU A 535 36.39 -10.23 -9.02
N THR A 536 35.57 -9.69 -8.11
CA THR A 536 34.18 -10.12 -7.92
C THR A 536 33.31 -9.79 -9.12
N ALA A 537 33.41 -8.57 -9.64
CA ALA A 537 32.75 -8.15 -10.88
C ALA A 537 33.14 -9.06 -12.05
N ASN A 538 34.43 -9.35 -12.23
CA ASN A 538 34.89 -10.26 -13.28
C ASN A 538 34.34 -11.67 -13.11
N LEU A 539 34.24 -12.20 -11.89
CA LEU A 539 33.71 -13.53 -11.64
C LEU A 539 32.20 -13.60 -11.94
N LEU A 540 31.43 -12.61 -11.49
CA LEU A 540 30.00 -12.49 -11.80
C LEU A 540 29.76 -12.29 -13.30
N ASN A 541 30.52 -11.40 -13.93
CA ASN A 541 30.35 -11.07 -15.35
C ASN A 541 30.79 -12.24 -16.24
N ASN A 542 31.86 -12.96 -15.90
CA ASN A 542 32.23 -14.21 -16.58
C ASN A 542 31.14 -15.28 -16.44
N TYR A 543 30.47 -15.35 -15.28
CA TYR A 543 29.30 -16.22 -15.13
C TYR A 543 28.16 -15.79 -16.04
N VAL A 544 27.86 -14.50 -16.15
CA VAL A 544 26.83 -14.01 -17.08
C VAL A 544 27.22 -14.35 -18.52
N ASP A 545 28.47 -14.11 -18.91
CA ASP A 545 28.98 -14.30 -20.28
C ASP A 545 29.02 -15.77 -20.72
N PHE A 546 29.36 -16.70 -19.81
CA PHE A 546 29.60 -18.10 -20.17
C PHE A 546 28.78 -19.11 -19.37
N LEU A 547 27.95 -18.68 -18.43
CA LEU A 547 27.11 -19.53 -17.55
C LEU A 547 27.89 -20.62 -16.80
N GLY A 548 29.19 -20.40 -16.57
CA GLY A 548 30.12 -21.32 -15.93
C GLY A 548 30.71 -22.41 -16.85
N TYR A 549 30.46 -22.37 -18.16
CA TYR A 549 31.08 -23.29 -19.13
C TYR A 549 32.52 -22.92 -19.47
N ASP A 550 32.95 -21.69 -19.17
CA ASP A 550 34.34 -21.24 -19.29
C ASP A 550 35.30 -22.06 -18.41
N ALA A 551 34.84 -22.46 -17.21
CA ALA A 551 35.59 -23.29 -16.28
C ALA A 551 35.68 -24.77 -16.69
N LEU A 552 34.89 -25.22 -17.66
CA LEU A 552 34.89 -26.60 -18.16
C LEU A 552 35.81 -26.74 -19.37
N ALA A 553 36.50 -27.89 -19.47
CA ALA A 553 37.27 -28.25 -20.65
C ALA A 553 36.36 -28.38 -21.88
N PRO A 554 36.81 -28.04 -23.10
CA PRO A 554 35.98 -28.05 -24.31
C PRO A 554 35.21 -29.37 -24.54
N GLU A 555 35.79 -30.49 -24.13
CA GLU A 555 35.23 -31.84 -24.28
C GLU A 555 34.04 -32.10 -23.34
N GLN A 556 33.93 -31.33 -22.26
CA GLN A 556 32.86 -31.45 -21.25
C GLN A 556 31.72 -30.45 -21.47
N ARG A 557 31.87 -29.58 -22.47
CA ARG A 557 30.86 -28.57 -22.83
C ARG A 557 29.78 -29.21 -23.71
N PRO A 558 28.54 -28.71 -23.66
CA PRO A 558 27.50 -29.12 -24.59
C PRO A 558 27.95 -28.88 -26.03
N THR A 559 27.44 -29.69 -26.96
CA THR A 559 27.73 -29.54 -28.39
C THR A 559 26.52 -28.96 -29.13
N LEU A 560 26.79 -28.08 -30.08
CA LEU A 560 25.84 -27.66 -31.12
C LEU A 560 25.97 -28.59 -32.33
N ALA A 561 24.84 -29.07 -32.83
CA ALA A 561 24.78 -29.86 -34.06
C ALA A 561 24.71 -28.90 -35.26
N LEU A 562 25.86 -28.66 -35.90
CA LEU A 562 25.97 -27.88 -37.13
C LEU A 562 26.14 -28.81 -38.34
N GLU A 563 25.83 -28.34 -39.55
CA GLU A 563 26.05 -29.09 -40.80
C GLU A 563 27.53 -29.46 -41.02
N SER A 564 28.45 -28.71 -40.43
CA SER A 564 29.90 -28.93 -40.45
C SER A 564 30.42 -29.93 -39.39
N GLY A 565 29.52 -30.50 -38.56
CA GLY A 565 29.85 -31.41 -37.46
C GLY A 565 29.59 -30.82 -36.07
N PRO A 566 29.60 -31.65 -35.00
CA PRO A 566 29.34 -31.19 -33.65
C PRO A 566 30.47 -30.27 -33.13
N ARG A 567 30.11 -29.06 -32.70
CA ARG A 567 31.03 -28.06 -32.14
C ARG A 567 30.75 -27.83 -30.65
N PRO A 568 31.74 -27.83 -29.74
CA PRO A 568 31.52 -27.48 -28.35
C PRO A 568 31.18 -25.99 -28.19
N LEU A 569 30.35 -25.66 -27.20
CA LEU A 569 30.02 -24.26 -26.88
C LEU A 569 31.27 -23.44 -26.55
N PHE A 570 31.30 -22.19 -27.03
CA PHE A 570 32.38 -21.22 -26.78
C PHE A 570 33.78 -21.75 -27.11
N PRO A 571 34.06 -22.18 -28.36
CA PRO A 571 35.36 -22.74 -28.70
C PRO A 571 36.48 -21.71 -28.44
N PRO A 572 37.65 -22.15 -27.93
CA PRO A 572 38.78 -21.26 -27.70
C PRO A 572 39.24 -20.66 -29.03
N ARG A 573 39.31 -19.33 -29.08
CA ARG A 573 39.70 -18.62 -30.29
C ARG A 573 41.20 -18.54 -30.41
N THR A 574 41.71 -18.90 -31.58
CA THR A 574 43.12 -18.73 -31.90
C THR A 574 43.38 -17.24 -32.15
N VAL A 575 44.24 -16.63 -31.32
CA VAL A 575 44.72 -15.26 -31.59
C VAL A 575 45.61 -15.33 -32.83
N PRO A 576 45.28 -14.64 -33.93
CA PRO A 576 46.07 -14.71 -35.15
C PRO A 576 47.49 -14.18 -34.88
N ARG A 577 48.52 -14.97 -35.23
CA ARG A 577 49.91 -14.49 -35.19
C ARG A 577 50.10 -13.50 -36.34
N GLY A 578 50.33 -12.22 -36.03
CA GLY A 578 50.62 -11.18 -37.02
C GLY A 578 49.57 -10.06 -37.17
N GLY A 579 48.61 -9.94 -36.25
CA GLY A 579 47.58 -8.89 -36.26
C GLY A 579 46.22 -9.38 -36.76
N PRO A 580 45.16 -8.54 -36.70
CA PRO A 580 43.81 -8.95 -37.07
C PRO A 580 43.73 -9.26 -38.57
N GLN A 581 43.37 -10.51 -38.91
CA GLN A 581 43.08 -10.91 -40.28
C GLN A 581 41.61 -10.58 -40.58
N LEU A 582 41.37 -9.53 -41.36
CA LEU A 582 40.04 -9.12 -41.78
C LEU A 582 39.71 -9.83 -43.11
N GLY A 583 38.65 -10.63 -43.12
CA GLY A 583 38.12 -11.23 -44.36
C GLY A 583 37.31 -10.22 -45.17
N GLU A 584 37.03 -10.55 -46.44
CA GLU A 584 36.14 -9.74 -47.30
C GLU A 584 34.68 -9.75 -46.85
N GLN A 585 34.28 -10.77 -46.06
CA GLN A 585 32.96 -10.88 -45.46
C GLN A 585 33.03 -10.65 -43.95
N GLN A 586 32.00 -9.97 -43.42
CA GLN A 586 31.86 -9.78 -41.98
C GLN A 586 31.71 -11.15 -41.29
N SER A 587 32.51 -11.37 -40.25
CA SER A 587 32.41 -12.59 -39.44
C SER A 587 31.04 -12.64 -38.75
N THR A 588 30.39 -13.80 -38.74
CA THR A 588 29.15 -14.11 -37.99
C THR A 588 29.42 -14.27 -36.48
N TYR A 589 30.27 -13.42 -35.93
CA TYR A 589 30.80 -13.56 -34.57
C TYR A 589 29.69 -13.48 -33.52
N ASP A 590 28.92 -12.41 -33.60
CA ASP A 590 27.73 -12.13 -32.83
C ASP A 590 26.74 -13.31 -32.92
N GLN A 591 26.52 -13.83 -34.13
CA GLN A 591 25.59 -14.94 -34.37
C GLN A 591 26.00 -16.24 -33.68
N ASP A 592 27.28 -16.59 -33.80
CA ASP A 592 27.85 -17.73 -33.11
C ASP A 592 27.76 -17.56 -31.59
N TYR A 593 27.98 -16.34 -31.08
CA TYR A 593 28.00 -16.09 -29.63
C TYR A 593 26.62 -16.20 -29.00
N TYR A 594 25.59 -15.51 -29.51
CA TYR A 594 24.26 -15.60 -28.90
C TYR A 594 23.65 -17.00 -29.10
N THR A 595 23.99 -17.70 -30.18
CA THR A 595 23.56 -19.10 -30.39
C THR A 595 24.22 -20.03 -29.36
N ASP A 596 25.53 -19.88 -29.14
CA ASP A 596 26.26 -20.63 -28.11
C ASP A 596 25.67 -20.34 -26.72
N TRP A 597 25.35 -19.07 -26.43
CA TRP A 597 24.81 -18.62 -25.15
C TRP A 597 23.40 -19.15 -24.87
N ILE A 598 22.49 -19.05 -25.84
CA ILE A 598 21.11 -19.56 -25.70
C ILE A 598 21.13 -21.08 -25.51
N ARG A 599 22.02 -21.80 -26.21
CA ARG A 599 22.20 -23.24 -26.00
C ARG A 599 22.77 -23.55 -24.63
N ALA A 600 23.73 -22.75 -24.14
CA ALA A 600 24.29 -22.85 -22.79
C ALA A 600 23.20 -22.66 -21.72
N PHE A 601 22.30 -21.70 -21.92
CA PHE A 601 21.16 -21.43 -21.04
C PHE A 601 20.20 -22.62 -20.97
N LEU A 602 19.82 -23.20 -22.11
CA LEU A 602 18.96 -24.39 -22.13
C LEU A 602 19.57 -25.57 -21.36
N ASP A 603 20.88 -25.82 -21.54
CA ASP A 603 21.59 -26.87 -20.79
C ASP A 603 21.75 -26.52 -19.30
N LEU A 604 21.91 -25.23 -18.96
CA LEU A 604 21.93 -24.75 -17.58
C LEU A 604 20.62 -25.08 -16.86
N VAL A 605 19.46 -24.77 -17.48
CA VAL A 605 18.14 -25.09 -16.92
C VAL A 605 17.98 -26.60 -16.73
N GLU A 606 18.40 -27.40 -17.71
CA GLU A 606 18.34 -28.86 -17.60
C GLU A 606 19.22 -29.39 -16.45
N ARG A 607 20.41 -28.83 -16.25
CA ARG A 607 21.29 -29.17 -15.12
C ARG A 607 20.73 -28.69 -13.79
N ASN A 608 20.12 -27.51 -13.73
CA ASN A 608 19.47 -26.98 -12.53
C ASN A 608 18.26 -27.84 -12.15
N ALA A 609 17.48 -28.29 -13.12
CA ALA A 609 16.33 -29.15 -12.90
C ALA A 609 16.75 -30.55 -12.37
N ARG A 610 17.93 -31.04 -12.77
CA ARG A 610 18.50 -32.32 -12.32
C ARG A 610 19.22 -32.24 -10.97
N ASN A 611 19.92 -31.14 -10.69
CA ASN A 611 20.62 -30.89 -9.42
C ASN A 611 19.74 -30.02 -8.51
N ARG A 612 18.86 -30.65 -7.74
CA ARG A 612 18.24 -29.97 -6.59
C ARG A 612 19.31 -29.77 -5.52
N ALA A 613 19.87 -28.57 -5.45
CA ALA A 613 20.74 -28.15 -4.37
C ALA A 613 19.97 -28.13 -3.04
N GLY A 614 20.09 -29.23 -2.28
CA GLY A 614 20.19 -29.21 -0.81
C GLY A 614 19.14 -28.48 0.04
N ARG A 615 17.92 -28.24 -0.45
CA ARG A 615 16.81 -27.91 0.45
C ARG A 615 16.27 -29.23 0.98
N ASP A 616 16.54 -29.54 2.25
CA ASP A 616 15.76 -30.51 3.02
C ASP A 616 14.31 -30.03 3.03
N ILE A 617 13.52 -30.47 2.05
CA ILE A 617 12.09 -30.21 2.01
C ILE A 617 11.46 -31.18 3.01
N ASP A 618 10.91 -30.64 4.09
CA ASP A 618 10.01 -31.41 4.95
C ASP A 618 8.79 -31.84 4.12
N LEU A 619 8.77 -33.13 3.75
CA LEU A 619 7.73 -33.74 2.94
C LEU A 619 6.35 -33.59 3.58
N ALA A 620 6.27 -33.63 4.92
CA ALA A 620 5.01 -33.46 5.64
C ALA A 620 4.52 -32.01 5.56
N ALA A 621 5.43 -31.02 5.62
CA ALA A 621 5.09 -29.62 5.44
C ALA A 621 4.66 -29.31 4.00
N ASN A 622 5.35 -29.89 3.00
CA ASN A 622 5.03 -29.70 1.59
C ASN A 622 3.67 -30.32 1.20
N GLN A 623 3.34 -31.50 1.72
CA GLN A 623 2.02 -32.11 1.53
C GLN A 623 0.89 -31.25 2.13
N ARG A 624 1.07 -30.75 3.37
CA ARG A 624 0.12 -29.82 4.00
C ARG A 624 -0.08 -28.54 3.17
N LEU A 625 0.99 -28.05 2.56
CA LEU A 625 0.95 -26.88 1.68
C LEU A 625 0.18 -27.17 0.38
N GLY A 626 0.39 -28.35 -0.22
CA GLY A 626 -0.36 -28.82 -1.39
C GLY A 626 -1.86 -28.97 -1.12
N ASP A 627 -2.23 -29.54 0.03
CA ASP A 627 -3.62 -29.64 0.47
C ASP A 627 -4.25 -28.25 0.65
N LEU A 628 -3.52 -27.31 1.25
CA LEU A 628 -3.97 -25.95 1.46
C LEU A 628 -4.18 -25.22 0.12
N LEU A 629 -3.24 -25.33 -0.82
CA LEU A 629 -3.37 -24.78 -2.17
C LEU A 629 -4.56 -25.39 -2.93
N THR A 630 -4.82 -26.69 -2.74
CA THR A 630 -5.95 -27.38 -3.37
C THR A 630 -7.29 -26.88 -2.80
N ARG A 631 -7.39 -26.68 -1.48
CA ARG A 631 -8.57 -26.05 -0.84
C ARG A 631 -8.78 -24.62 -1.30
N LEU A 632 -7.70 -23.84 -1.39
CA LEU A 632 -7.75 -22.47 -1.88
C LEU A 632 -8.12 -22.36 -3.36
N ARG A 633 -7.92 -23.40 -4.18
CA ARG A 633 -8.33 -23.44 -5.59
C ARG A 633 -9.72 -24.04 -5.82
N SER A 634 -10.12 -25.04 -5.03
CA SER A 634 -11.37 -25.79 -5.23
C SER A 634 -12.63 -25.09 -4.75
N ALA A 635 -12.54 -24.15 -3.81
CA ALA A 635 -13.71 -23.40 -3.33
C ALA A 635 -14.10 -22.24 -4.28
N ALA A 636 -13.50 -22.14 -5.48
CA ALA A 636 -13.62 -20.99 -6.40
C ALA A 636 -14.78 -21.17 -7.37
#